data_AF-A0A934Q903-F1
#
_entry.id   AF-A0A934Q903-F1
#
_cell.length_a   1.000
_cell.length_b   1.000
_cell.length_c   1.000
_cell.angle_alpha   90.00
_cell.angle_beta   90.00
_cell.angle_gamma   90.00
#
_symmetry.space_group_name_H-M   'P 1'
#
loop_
_entity.id
_entity.type
_entity.pdbx_description
1 polymer ?
#
loop_
_entity_poly.entity_id
_entity_poly.type
_entity_poly.pdbx_seq_one_letter_code
_entity_poly.pdbx_strand_id
1 'polypeptide(L)'
;MTIRRPLALGAAATIGFGSLFLASPALAEEAPTAPVETTTADKYELAAAQLGTTKEDVQQQEAADKLLVTEGGFVAHIDPIDVHGHADFEIDEAQVPGDPIGGSRPGAPVTVYLDFDGETLEGTNWNELQGEATLNFAAASGVNEARVWAAVAEDYAPFNVNVTTVNPGADALYKTSTDDNTYGSHVIITDSYTDVLDEAEGTGGIAWRGGTGSDFLRGALVFTEGAGGADATAKSIAEIATHESGHNFGLTHDGHGEEEYYAPTEGLWGPIMGAGYNVPVTQWSIGDYAGATNGEDDLSVITDRGAAEYFLVSVTLPDGTPYDGPVCPVNGSDPQNPQPGDQFQVPNADNQCDGSGAILTTNWTFTDRADFAADDHGDDASGATALDNATGSFAAEGVIGNTADVDAFALSTEGGEVSASVEVADVSPNLNAKLTLMDASGNVVAEDAGNPTRDSEAVASGMGASITANDVEAGTYTLTVEGVGTGNPDNATGANAGGFSNYGSLGNYTLSGEAAPSEDPVVEAPAITAPADGSTVEGPVTAITGTGIPGATVTVTGAVEGTATVNAEGNWTVETNLGAGEYSVSATQAVEGVTSNATTSSFVVTEPEVPAAPTITSITDGQAFPAGQGPSNVSGTGIPGATVTVTVGGQSYTATVGENGTWTVDFGAALAAGSYDLSATQNVGGVDSAAATVSFAVASDNGGGGNGGGDGDGNGEGGNGGGDDLANTGGLSLLPLGITAAAMLLVGGAVTVLAARRQKAAEL
;
A
#
# COMPACT_ATOMS: atom_id res chain seq x y z
N MET A 1 33.64 38.97 -13.88
CA MET A 1 34.94 39.23 -14.54
C MET A 1 35.69 37.91 -14.61
N THR A 2 35.87 37.34 -15.81
CA THR A 2 36.14 35.90 -15.96
C THR A 2 37.53 35.47 -15.50
N ILE A 3 37.61 34.61 -14.49
CA ILE A 3 38.85 33.93 -14.07
C ILE A 3 38.57 32.42 -14.05
N ARG A 4 38.66 31.77 -15.22
CA ARG A 4 38.80 30.31 -15.28
C ARG A 4 40.20 29.93 -14.78
N ARG A 5 40.29 28.92 -13.90
CA ARG A 5 41.54 28.19 -13.62
C ARG A 5 41.30 26.71 -13.87
N PRO A 6 42.20 26.00 -14.58
CA PRO A 6 42.11 24.56 -14.69
C PRO A 6 42.62 23.91 -13.39
N LEU A 7 41.83 23.04 -12.79
CA LEU A 7 42.31 22.05 -11.83
C LEU A 7 42.91 20.85 -12.59
N ALA A 8 43.88 20.18 -11.97
CA ALA A 8 44.69 19.17 -12.63
C ALA A 8 44.24 17.76 -12.26
N LEU A 9 43.83 16.97 -13.25
CA LEU A 9 43.54 15.54 -13.11
C LEU A 9 44.80 14.81 -12.60
N GLY A 10 44.74 14.16 -11.42
CA GLY A 10 45.99 13.87 -10.70
C GLY A 10 46.01 12.90 -9.50
N ALA A 11 44.93 12.16 -9.21
CA ALA A 11 44.97 10.98 -8.32
C ALA A 11 43.81 10.04 -8.67
N ALA A 12 43.93 8.75 -8.33
CA ALA A 12 42.92 7.75 -8.66
C ALA A 12 42.13 7.31 -7.42
N ALA A 13 40.83 7.56 -7.45
CA ALA A 13 39.81 6.72 -6.84
C ALA A 13 38.76 6.51 -7.94
N THR A 14 38.77 5.33 -8.57
CA THR A 14 37.67 4.92 -9.47
C THR A 14 36.56 4.39 -8.60
N ILE A 15 35.73 5.30 -8.10
CA ILE A 15 34.38 4.99 -7.66
C ILE A 15 33.52 5.23 -8.91
N GLY A 16 33.10 4.14 -9.54
CA GLY A 16 32.10 4.18 -10.61
C GLY A 16 30.95 3.32 -10.12
N PHE A 17 29.91 3.95 -9.58
CA PHE A 17 28.70 3.23 -9.20
C PHE A 17 27.99 2.76 -10.47
N GLY A 18 28.06 1.46 -10.75
CA GLY A 18 27.36 0.80 -11.84
C GLY A 18 26.08 0.12 -11.33
N SER A 19 25.09 0.92 -10.93
CA SER A 19 23.79 0.40 -10.45
C SER A 19 23.19 -0.53 -11.51
N LEU A 20 22.80 -1.76 -11.12
CA LEU A 20 22.47 -2.83 -12.08
C LEU A 20 21.02 -2.74 -12.58
N PHE A 21 20.69 -1.66 -13.28
CA PHE A 21 19.36 -1.45 -13.87
C PHE A 21 19.29 -1.92 -15.31
N LEU A 22 18.41 -2.89 -15.54
CA LEU A 22 18.08 -3.47 -16.83
C LEU A 22 16.57 -3.34 -17.07
N ALA A 23 16.15 -3.34 -18.34
CA ALA A 23 14.97 -2.60 -18.78
C ALA A 23 13.61 -3.22 -18.40
N SER A 24 12.58 -2.37 -18.41
CA SER A 24 11.16 -2.67 -18.18
C SER A 24 10.66 -3.94 -18.90
N PRO A 25 9.67 -4.68 -18.33
CA PRO A 25 9.44 -6.09 -18.62
C PRO A 25 9.10 -6.40 -20.09
N ALA A 26 10.12 -6.83 -20.83
CA ALA A 26 9.96 -7.48 -22.12
C ALA A 26 9.54 -8.94 -21.94
N LEU A 27 8.71 -9.47 -22.85
CA LEU A 27 8.23 -10.85 -22.80
C LEU A 27 9.40 -11.85 -22.81
N ALA A 28 9.48 -12.69 -21.77
CA ALA A 28 10.58 -13.60 -21.50
C ALA A 28 11.09 -14.39 -22.73
N GLU A 29 12.35 -14.15 -23.08
CA GLU A 29 13.18 -15.05 -23.90
C GLU A 29 13.98 -15.97 -22.95
N GLU A 30 14.49 -17.12 -23.41
CA GLU A 30 15.04 -18.15 -22.48
C GLU A 30 16.27 -17.66 -21.69
N ALA A 31 16.25 -17.91 -20.37
CA ALA A 31 17.27 -17.42 -19.42
C ALA A 31 18.72 -17.75 -19.86
N PRO A 32 19.63 -16.76 -19.91
CA PRO A 32 20.94 -16.92 -20.54
C PRO A 32 21.89 -17.81 -19.72
N THR A 33 22.28 -18.97 -20.29
CA THR A 33 23.24 -19.92 -19.66
C THR A 33 24.71 -19.53 -19.85
N ALA A 34 25.00 -18.25 -20.08
CA ALA A 34 26.34 -17.70 -20.31
C ALA A 34 26.46 -16.35 -19.56
N PRO A 35 27.68 -15.88 -19.24
CA PRO A 35 27.84 -14.62 -18.53
C PRO A 35 27.20 -13.46 -19.30
N VAL A 36 26.35 -12.70 -18.62
CA VAL A 36 25.70 -11.50 -19.16
C VAL A 36 26.57 -10.30 -18.80
N GLU A 37 26.96 -9.52 -19.80
CA GLU A 37 27.63 -8.23 -19.61
C GLU A 37 26.62 -7.22 -19.07
N THR A 38 27.03 -6.41 -18.09
CA THR A 38 26.19 -5.38 -17.47
C THR A 38 26.03 -4.20 -18.45
N THR A 39 24.82 -3.96 -18.96
CA THR A 39 24.58 -2.85 -19.89
C THR A 39 24.07 -1.63 -19.13
N THR A 40 24.87 -0.56 -19.08
CA THR A 40 24.41 0.75 -18.63
C THR A 40 23.28 1.25 -19.54
N ALA A 41 22.05 1.25 -19.04
CA ALA A 41 20.96 1.98 -19.67
C ALA A 41 21.25 3.49 -19.63
N ASP A 42 20.59 4.26 -20.50
CA ASP A 42 20.72 5.72 -20.49
C ASP A 42 19.85 6.28 -19.34
N LYS A 43 20.44 7.06 -18.43
CA LYS A 43 19.75 7.53 -17.21
C LYS A 43 18.40 8.23 -17.49
N TYR A 44 18.30 8.93 -18.62
CA TYR A 44 17.08 9.63 -19.01
C TYR A 44 16.01 8.69 -19.59
N GLU A 45 16.39 7.50 -20.08
CA GLU A 45 15.44 6.45 -20.50
C GLU A 45 14.88 5.70 -19.29
N LEU A 46 15.69 5.51 -18.24
CA LEU A 46 15.23 4.99 -16.95
C LEU A 46 14.28 5.98 -16.24
N ALA A 47 14.71 7.23 -16.07
CA ALA A 47 13.90 8.29 -15.45
C ALA A 47 12.59 8.53 -16.20
N ALA A 48 12.61 8.56 -17.54
CA ALA A 48 11.38 8.73 -18.32
C ALA A 48 10.39 7.57 -18.15
N ALA A 49 10.87 6.34 -17.90
CA ALA A 49 10.01 5.21 -17.61
C ALA A 49 9.35 5.32 -16.21
N GLN A 50 10.11 5.70 -15.18
CA GLN A 50 9.61 5.92 -13.80
C GLN A 50 8.59 7.08 -13.72
N LEU A 51 8.84 8.16 -14.48
CA LEU A 51 7.97 9.34 -14.57
C LEU A 51 6.82 9.19 -15.59
N GLY A 52 6.73 8.08 -16.31
CA GLY A 52 5.71 7.89 -17.37
C GLY A 52 5.77 8.88 -18.55
N THR A 53 6.91 9.57 -18.72
CA THR A 53 7.08 10.73 -19.62
C THR A 53 8.06 10.42 -20.77
N THR A 54 8.55 11.44 -21.50
CA THR A 54 9.55 11.24 -22.56
C THR A 54 10.97 11.59 -22.12
N LYS A 55 11.96 10.93 -22.73
CA LYS A 55 13.39 11.18 -22.51
C LYS A 55 13.76 12.63 -22.75
N GLU A 56 13.23 13.22 -23.82
CA GLU A 56 13.42 14.62 -24.16
C GLU A 56 12.85 15.58 -23.10
N ASP A 57 11.73 15.23 -22.46
CA ASP A 57 11.12 16.06 -21.41
C ASP A 57 11.96 16.02 -20.12
N VAL A 58 12.43 14.84 -19.68
CA VAL A 58 13.36 14.73 -18.53
C VAL A 58 14.66 15.49 -18.81
N GLN A 59 15.22 15.38 -20.02
CA GLN A 59 16.40 16.14 -20.42
C GLN A 59 16.17 17.64 -20.44
N GLN A 60 14.96 18.10 -20.77
CA GLN A 60 14.60 19.53 -20.70
C GLN A 60 14.44 20.01 -19.26
N GLN A 61 13.97 19.15 -18.34
CA GLN A 61 13.76 19.50 -16.94
C GLN A 61 15.08 19.56 -16.14
N GLU A 62 15.94 18.55 -16.25
CA GLU A 62 17.30 18.61 -15.64
C GLU A 62 18.12 19.77 -16.22
N ALA A 63 18.03 20.03 -17.54
CA ALA A 63 18.72 21.17 -18.17
C ALA A 63 18.11 22.55 -17.89
N ALA A 64 17.07 22.62 -17.06
CA ALA A 64 16.46 23.84 -16.55
C ALA A 64 16.58 23.94 -15.01
N ASP A 65 17.42 23.09 -14.39
CA ASP A 65 17.69 23.05 -12.95
C ASP A 65 16.44 22.74 -12.10
N LYS A 66 15.53 21.88 -12.62
CA LYS A 66 14.24 21.49 -11.99
C LYS A 66 14.23 20.09 -11.36
N LEU A 67 15.09 19.21 -11.88
CA LEU A 67 15.20 17.81 -11.48
C LEU A 67 16.68 17.44 -11.36
N LEU A 68 17.01 16.58 -10.40
CA LEU A 68 18.27 15.83 -10.36
C LEU A 68 18.00 14.42 -10.87
N VAL A 69 18.74 13.95 -11.88
CA VAL A 69 18.67 12.56 -12.36
C VAL A 69 20.00 11.85 -12.10
N THR A 70 20.03 10.83 -11.25
CA THR A 70 21.27 10.05 -11.03
C THR A 70 21.53 9.07 -12.18
N GLU A 71 22.74 8.52 -12.30
CA GLU A 71 23.05 7.54 -13.37
C GLU A 71 22.17 6.27 -13.28
N GLY A 72 21.62 5.95 -12.10
CA GLY A 72 20.63 4.89 -11.91
C GLY A 72 19.21 5.24 -12.39
N GLY A 73 18.99 6.46 -12.90
CA GLY A 73 17.70 6.94 -13.38
C GLY A 73 16.75 7.48 -12.32
N PHE A 74 17.13 7.43 -11.04
CA PHE A 74 16.34 8.02 -9.94
C PHE A 74 16.22 9.53 -10.10
N VAL A 75 15.03 10.05 -9.79
CA VAL A 75 14.68 11.46 -9.94
C VAL A 75 14.40 12.07 -8.57
N ALA A 76 15.07 13.18 -8.27
CA ALA A 76 14.63 14.12 -7.25
C ALA A 76 14.14 15.40 -7.91
N HIS A 77 13.14 16.03 -7.31
CA HIS A 77 12.72 17.38 -7.66
C HIS A 77 13.62 18.41 -6.96
N ILE A 78 13.70 19.63 -7.48
CA ILE A 78 14.51 20.73 -6.95
C ILE A 78 13.57 21.91 -6.76
N ASP A 79 13.37 22.35 -5.51
CA ASP A 79 12.24 23.22 -5.18
C ASP A 79 12.67 24.66 -4.91
N PRO A 80 12.63 25.57 -5.91
CA PRO A 80 13.24 26.88 -5.85
C PRO A 80 12.49 27.85 -4.93
N ILE A 81 13.28 28.67 -4.25
CA ILE A 81 12.83 29.59 -3.20
C ILE A 81 12.08 30.84 -3.74
N ASP A 82 10.91 31.16 -3.19
CA ASP A 82 10.30 32.51 -3.27
C ASP A 82 10.29 33.19 -1.89
N VAL A 83 11.42 33.82 -1.56
CA VAL A 83 11.68 34.47 -0.25
C VAL A 83 10.78 35.68 0.00
N HIS A 84 9.64 35.46 0.66
CA HIS A 84 8.87 36.51 1.34
C HIS A 84 8.83 36.23 2.86
N GLY A 85 9.10 37.26 3.66
CA GLY A 85 9.22 37.13 5.11
C GLY A 85 7.85 37.16 5.78
N HIS A 86 7.32 36.00 6.14
CA HIS A 86 6.01 35.85 6.76
C HIS A 86 6.05 36.13 8.27
N ALA A 87 4.92 36.53 8.85
CA ALA A 87 4.81 36.82 10.27
C ALA A 87 4.28 35.58 11.01
N ASP A 88 5.00 35.12 12.05
CA ASP A 88 4.51 34.03 12.90
C ASP A 88 3.45 34.54 13.90
N PHE A 89 2.40 33.74 14.11
CA PHE A 89 1.24 34.08 14.94
C PHE A 89 1.14 33.12 16.15
N GLU A 90 0.90 33.69 17.34
CA GLU A 90 0.54 32.89 18.53
C GLU A 90 -0.91 32.41 18.39
N ILE A 91 -1.07 31.08 18.30
CA ILE A 91 -2.32 30.32 18.44
C ILE A 91 -2.10 29.22 19.49
N ASP A 92 -3.16 28.83 20.19
CA ASP A 92 -3.12 27.86 21.30
C ASP A 92 -3.00 26.40 20.78
N GLU A 93 -3.25 25.39 21.64
CA GLU A 93 -3.09 23.97 21.31
C GLU A 93 -3.92 23.55 20.08
N ALA A 94 -3.31 22.78 19.16
CA ALA A 94 -3.87 22.51 17.84
C ALA A 94 -5.13 21.63 17.87
N GLN A 95 -6.13 21.98 17.04
CA GLN A 95 -7.33 21.18 16.80
C GLN A 95 -7.10 20.04 15.79
N VAL A 96 -6.03 19.27 15.99
CA VAL A 96 -5.68 18.08 15.18
C VAL A 96 -5.49 16.90 16.14
N PRO A 97 -6.02 15.69 15.86
CA PRO A 97 -5.93 14.55 16.76
C PRO A 97 -4.48 14.19 17.17
N GLY A 98 -4.31 13.78 18.43
CA GLY A 98 -3.04 13.31 18.98
C GLY A 98 -2.14 14.42 19.54
N ASP A 99 -0.83 14.18 19.50
CA ASP A 99 0.21 15.15 19.87
C ASP A 99 1.52 14.82 19.12
N PRO A 100 2.50 15.75 19.00
CA PRO A 100 3.74 15.50 18.25
C PRO A 100 4.52 14.23 18.64
N ILE A 101 4.49 13.86 19.92
CA ILE A 101 5.21 12.72 20.52
C ILE A 101 4.40 11.43 20.37
N GLY A 102 3.08 11.50 20.54
CA GLY A 102 2.17 10.37 20.31
C GLY A 102 2.01 10.00 18.83
N GLY A 103 2.05 11.02 17.97
CA GLY A 103 1.66 10.97 16.56
C GLY A 103 0.18 11.33 16.33
N SER A 104 -0.18 11.68 15.10
CA SER A 104 -1.54 12.09 14.73
C SER A 104 -2.54 10.93 14.59
N ARG A 105 -2.08 9.77 14.12
CA ARG A 105 -2.92 8.56 13.93
C ARG A 105 -2.16 7.32 14.44
N PRO A 106 -1.90 7.19 15.76
CA PRO A 106 -0.91 6.27 16.28
C PRO A 106 -1.26 4.80 16.05
N GLY A 107 -0.40 4.09 15.32
CA GLY A 107 -0.62 2.69 14.91
C GLY A 107 -1.08 2.51 13.47
N ALA A 108 -1.21 3.60 12.69
CA ALA A 108 -1.28 3.51 11.23
C ALA A 108 -0.05 2.77 10.63
N PRO A 109 -0.20 2.07 9.49
CA PRO A 109 0.88 1.30 8.87
C PRO A 109 1.97 2.19 8.25
N VAL A 110 1.61 3.41 7.83
CA VAL A 110 2.52 4.38 7.23
C VAL A 110 2.81 5.52 8.20
N THR A 111 4.09 5.87 8.37
CA THR A 111 4.52 7.00 9.20
C THR A 111 5.16 8.11 8.37
N VAL A 112 4.82 9.36 8.64
CA VAL A 112 5.62 10.53 8.22
C VAL A 112 6.39 10.99 9.45
N TYR A 113 7.69 10.71 9.49
CA TYR A 113 8.57 11.16 10.56
C TYR A 113 9.17 12.52 10.18
N LEU A 114 8.87 13.53 11.00
CA LEU A 114 9.43 14.87 10.94
C LEU A 114 10.64 14.96 11.87
N ASP A 115 11.85 14.75 11.33
CA ASP A 115 13.09 14.88 12.09
C ASP A 115 13.51 16.35 12.23
N PHE A 116 13.61 16.81 13.47
CA PHE A 116 14.22 18.10 13.81
C PHE A 116 15.55 17.92 14.58
N ASP A 117 15.89 16.70 15.02
CA ASP A 117 17.07 16.40 15.85
C ASP A 117 18.38 16.30 15.02
N GLY A 118 18.28 16.06 13.71
CA GLY A 118 19.39 16.10 12.75
C GLY A 118 20.00 14.72 12.44
N GLU A 119 19.98 14.34 11.16
CA GLU A 119 20.30 12.99 10.70
C GLU A 119 21.69 12.87 10.02
N THR A 120 22.26 11.66 10.09
CA THR A 120 23.53 11.27 9.47
C THR A 120 23.27 10.24 8.36
N LEU A 121 23.10 10.71 7.12
CA LEU A 121 22.85 9.84 5.97
C LEU A 121 24.13 9.11 5.54
N GLU A 122 24.08 7.78 5.64
CA GLU A 122 25.03 6.83 5.06
C GLU A 122 24.29 5.86 4.12
N GLY A 123 24.94 5.45 3.03
CA GLY A 123 24.42 4.44 2.10
C GLY A 123 23.24 4.86 1.22
N THR A 124 22.88 6.14 1.18
CA THR A 124 21.74 6.68 0.41
C THR A 124 22.13 7.17 -0.99
N ASN A 125 21.15 7.41 -1.85
CA ASN A 125 21.35 8.03 -3.17
C ASN A 125 21.97 9.44 -3.06
N TRP A 126 21.75 10.17 -1.94
CA TRP A 126 22.43 11.43 -1.65
C TRP A 126 23.95 11.26 -1.46
N ASN A 127 24.38 10.15 -0.83
CA ASN A 127 25.79 9.82 -0.67
C ASN A 127 26.45 9.51 -2.02
N GLU A 128 25.73 8.84 -2.92
CA GLU A 128 26.21 8.57 -4.29
C GLU A 128 26.30 9.85 -5.12
N LEU A 129 25.30 10.75 -5.02
CA LEU A 129 25.28 12.06 -5.70
C LEU A 129 26.47 12.94 -5.30
N GLN A 130 26.73 13.10 -4.00
CA GLN A 130 27.87 13.90 -3.50
C GLN A 130 29.22 13.18 -3.65
N GLY A 131 29.21 11.85 -3.79
CA GLY A 131 30.41 11.01 -3.75
C GLY A 131 31.07 10.90 -2.38
N GLU A 132 30.34 11.25 -1.31
CA GLU A 132 30.81 11.30 0.08
C GLU A 132 30.10 10.25 0.95
N ALA A 133 30.89 9.48 1.71
CA ALA A 133 30.42 8.27 2.40
C ALA A 133 29.41 8.52 3.53
N THR A 134 29.39 9.74 4.08
CA THR A 134 28.54 10.16 5.21
C THR A 134 28.18 11.63 5.02
N LEU A 135 26.89 11.96 4.96
CA LEU A 135 26.38 13.34 5.02
C LEU A 135 25.83 13.58 6.43
N ASN A 136 26.08 14.77 7.00
CA ASN A 136 25.79 15.06 8.41
C ASN A 136 24.94 16.34 8.47
N PHE A 137 23.62 16.21 8.57
CA PHE A 137 22.70 17.34 8.64
C PHE A 137 22.57 17.83 10.09
N ALA A 138 22.49 19.14 10.27
CA ALA A 138 22.30 19.74 11.60
C ALA A 138 20.83 19.69 12.04
N ALA A 139 20.59 19.58 13.35
CA ALA A 139 19.27 19.84 13.93
C ALA A 139 18.72 21.19 13.46
N ALA A 140 17.41 21.28 13.20
CA ALA A 140 16.75 22.56 12.98
C ALA A 140 16.74 23.39 14.28
N SER A 141 16.85 24.71 14.20
CA SER A 141 16.84 25.56 15.40
C SER A 141 15.92 26.78 15.31
N GLY A 142 15.17 27.02 16.39
CA GLY A 142 14.19 28.12 16.48
C GLY A 142 12.82 27.82 15.87
N VAL A 143 12.63 26.63 15.29
CA VAL A 143 11.37 26.16 14.71
C VAL A 143 10.32 25.89 15.79
N ASN A 144 9.04 26.13 15.46
CA ASN A 144 7.91 25.73 16.29
C ASN A 144 7.41 24.34 15.86
N GLU A 145 8.14 23.30 16.28
CA GLU A 145 7.92 21.88 15.94
C GLU A 145 6.45 21.46 16.03
N ALA A 146 5.74 21.86 17.10
CA ALA A 146 4.35 21.49 17.32
C ALA A 146 3.37 22.10 16.29
N ARG A 147 3.65 23.31 15.78
CA ARG A 147 2.84 23.93 14.71
C ARG A 147 3.21 23.42 13.32
N VAL A 148 4.47 23.01 13.09
CA VAL A 148 4.84 22.28 11.87
C VAL A 148 4.15 20.92 11.84
N TRP A 149 4.23 20.15 12.93
CA TRP A 149 3.54 18.87 13.09
C TRP A 149 2.03 19.00 12.86
N ALA A 150 1.37 20.01 13.46
CA ALA A 150 -0.07 20.18 13.32
C ALA A 150 -0.51 20.43 11.87
N ALA A 151 0.21 21.28 11.13
CA ALA A 151 -0.10 21.54 9.72
C ALA A 151 0.10 20.28 8.85
N VAL A 152 1.25 19.60 8.96
CA VAL A 152 1.50 18.36 8.22
C VAL A 152 0.50 17.25 8.62
N ALA A 153 0.05 17.21 9.87
CA ALA A 153 -0.96 16.26 10.34
C ALA A 153 -2.38 16.56 9.84
N GLU A 154 -2.71 17.82 9.55
CA GLU A 154 -3.94 18.22 8.84
C GLU A 154 -3.84 17.90 7.34
N ASP A 155 -2.68 18.11 6.71
CA ASP A 155 -2.43 17.72 5.30
C ASP A 155 -2.57 16.21 5.08
N TYR A 156 -2.05 15.40 6.01
CA TYR A 156 -2.15 13.93 5.95
C TYR A 156 -3.41 13.34 6.61
N ALA A 157 -4.32 14.16 7.13
CA ALA A 157 -5.57 13.72 7.74
C ALA A 157 -6.43 12.78 6.85
N PRO A 158 -6.51 12.97 5.50
CA PRO A 158 -7.25 12.07 4.61
C PRO A 158 -6.74 10.62 4.55
N PHE A 159 -5.54 10.34 5.08
CA PHE A 159 -4.84 9.08 4.88
C PHE A 159 -4.69 8.27 6.16
N ASN A 160 -4.47 6.96 6.01
CA ASN A 160 -4.06 6.06 7.08
C ASN A 160 -2.55 6.24 7.36
N VAL A 161 -2.18 7.46 7.76
CA VAL A 161 -0.80 7.93 7.97
C VAL A 161 -0.67 8.50 9.39
N ASN A 162 0.39 8.12 10.08
CA ASN A 162 0.77 8.71 11.37
C ASN A 162 1.86 9.77 11.16
N VAL A 163 1.56 11.05 11.43
CA VAL A 163 2.58 12.12 11.43
C VAL A 163 3.14 12.26 12.84
N THR A 164 4.46 12.24 13.03
CA THR A 164 5.11 12.36 14.36
C THR A 164 6.47 13.04 14.28
N THR A 165 6.89 13.66 15.38
CA THR A 165 8.23 14.25 15.54
C THR A 165 9.19 13.34 16.34
N VAL A 166 8.82 12.07 16.56
CA VAL A 166 9.64 11.09 17.28
C VAL A 166 10.06 9.96 16.35
N ASN A 167 11.38 9.71 16.28
CA ASN A 167 11.95 8.66 15.45
C ASN A 167 11.33 7.28 15.78
N PRO A 168 10.58 6.65 14.86
CA PRO A 168 9.88 5.39 15.13
C PRO A 168 10.81 4.16 14.99
N GLY A 169 12.04 4.36 14.48
CA GLY A 169 13.01 3.32 14.17
C GLY A 169 13.00 2.86 12.70
N ALA A 170 14.12 2.30 12.25
CA ALA A 170 14.30 1.85 10.86
C ALA A 170 13.24 0.83 10.42
N ASP A 171 12.93 -0.16 11.27
CA ASP A 171 11.92 -1.20 11.07
C ASP A 171 10.47 -0.64 10.95
N ALA A 172 10.27 0.67 11.11
CA ALA A 172 8.99 1.37 10.94
C ALA A 172 9.05 2.49 9.88
N LEU A 173 10.19 2.65 9.19
CA LEU A 173 10.37 3.61 8.09
C LEU A 173 10.73 2.93 6.77
N TYR A 174 11.49 1.83 6.79
CA TYR A 174 12.10 1.27 5.58
C TYR A 174 11.71 -0.19 5.36
N LYS A 175 11.05 -0.45 4.23
CA LYS A 175 10.61 -1.77 3.80
C LYS A 175 11.79 -2.68 3.52
N THR A 176 11.77 -3.87 4.11
CA THR A 176 12.75 -4.95 3.89
C THR A 176 12.32 -5.91 2.78
N SER A 177 11.05 -5.87 2.36
CA SER A 177 10.49 -6.70 1.29
C SER A 177 9.21 -6.07 0.70
N THR A 178 8.62 -6.69 -0.32
CA THR A 178 7.28 -6.35 -0.84
C THR A 178 6.20 -6.49 0.24
N ASP A 179 6.31 -7.55 1.03
CA ASP A 179 5.30 -8.02 2.00
C ASP A 179 5.35 -7.23 3.33
N ASP A 180 6.26 -6.25 3.40
CA ASP A 180 6.52 -5.42 4.56
C ASP A 180 5.52 -4.26 4.63
N ASN A 181 4.56 -4.37 5.56
CA ASN A 181 3.41 -3.45 5.64
C ASN A 181 3.54 -2.36 6.71
N THR A 182 4.76 -2.14 7.24
CA THR A 182 5.05 -1.02 8.17
C THR A 182 6.27 -0.25 7.70
N TYR A 183 6.11 1.02 7.34
CA TYR A 183 7.16 1.85 6.73
C TYR A 183 6.77 3.34 6.75
N GLY A 184 7.55 4.21 6.11
CA GLY A 184 7.28 5.63 6.15
C GLY A 184 8.07 6.51 5.20
N SER A 185 7.73 7.79 5.23
CA SER A 185 8.54 8.89 4.70
C SER A 185 9.37 9.48 5.85
N HIS A 186 10.63 9.79 5.56
CA HIS A 186 11.54 10.41 6.52
C HIS A 186 11.90 11.81 6.03
N VAL A 187 11.28 12.81 6.65
CA VAL A 187 11.46 14.23 6.37
C VAL A 187 12.50 14.78 7.35
N ILE A 188 13.55 15.41 6.83
CA ILE A 188 14.68 15.90 7.62
C ILE A 188 14.67 17.42 7.57
N ILE A 189 14.19 18.06 8.64
CA ILE A 189 14.17 19.52 8.80
C ILE A 189 15.51 19.95 9.41
N THR A 190 16.24 20.81 8.70
CA THR A 190 17.66 21.06 9.01
C THR A 190 18.12 22.50 8.81
N ASP A 191 18.99 22.96 9.70
CA ASP A 191 19.77 24.22 9.56
C ASP A 191 21.01 24.08 8.65
N SER A 192 21.30 22.88 8.14
CA SER A 192 22.33 22.65 7.12
C SER A 192 21.83 23.04 5.73
N TYR A 193 22.76 23.40 4.83
CA TYR A 193 22.43 23.89 3.49
C TYR A 193 23.59 23.54 2.53
N THR A 194 24.09 24.51 1.76
CA THR A 194 25.29 24.42 0.90
C THR A 194 26.62 24.15 1.63
N ASP A 195 26.59 23.74 2.90
CA ASP A 195 27.72 23.20 3.65
C ASP A 195 27.70 21.66 3.75
N VAL A 196 26.58 21.04 3.38
CA VAL A 196 26.37 19.57 3.33
C VAL A 196 25.95 19.08 1.94
N LEU A 197 25.17 19.87 1.19
CA LEU A 197 24.66 19.53 -0.15
C LEU A 197 24.80 20.75 -1.09
N ASP A 198 25.68 20.68 -2.10
CA ASP A 198 25.94 21.81 -3.02
C ASP A 198 24.65 22.23 -3.79
N GLU A 199 23.76 21.28 -4.07
CA GLU A 199 22.48 21.46 -4.79
C GLU A 199 21.45 22.29 -4.01
N ALA A 200 21.63 22.51 -2.71
CA ALA A 200 20.71 23.29 -1.90
C ALA A 200 20.76 24.82 -2.19
N GLU A 201 21.64 25.33 -3.07
CA GLU A 201 21.78 26.78 -3.32
C GLU A 201 20.53 27.41 -3.96
N GLY A 202 19.59 27.85 -3.11
CA GLY A 202 18.37 28.54 -3.54
C GLY A 202 17.12 27.66 -3.55
N THR A 203 17.11 26.54 -2.83
CA THR A 203 15.94 25.68 -2.67
C THR A 203 15.26 25.85 -1.31
N GLY A 204 13.96 25.56 -1.22
CA GLY A 204 13.24 25.34 0.04
C GLY A 204 13.50 23.94 0.60
N GLY A 205 13.42 22.93 -0.28
CA GLY A 205 13.76 21.55 -0.01
C GLY A 205 14.17 20.81 -1.30
N ILE A 206 14.47 19.51 -1.17
CA ILE A 206 14.78 18.59 -2.29
C ILE A 206 14.45 17.16 -1.84
N ALA A 207 13.68 16.39 -2.63
CA ALA A 207 13.30 15.01 -2.30
C ALA A 207 13.30 14.05 -3.49
N TRP A 208 13.70 12.79 -3.25
CA TRP A 208 13.57 11.70 -4.22
C TRP A 208 12.10 11.32 -4.43
N ARG A 209 11.69 11.21 -5.70
CA ARG A 209 10.36 10.69 -6.03
C ARG A 209 10.26 9.22 -5.63
N GLY A 210 9.21 8.85 -4.90
CA GLY A 210 8.99 7.49 -4.42
C GLY A 210 9.82 7.10 -3.18
N GLY A 211 10.40 8.05 -2.45
CA GLY A 211 11.18 7.77 -1.24
C GLY A 211 10.45 7.04 -0.10
N THR A 212 9.11 7.04 -0.05
CA THR A 212 8.33 6.36 1.00
C THR A 212 8.62 4.87 1.04
N GLY A 213 9.16 4.40 2.17
CA GLY A 213 9.58 3.02 2.40
C GLY A 213 11.02 2.68 2.02
N SER A 214 11.79 3.60 1.44
CA SER A 214 13.12 3.31 0.89
C SER A 214 14.26 3.82 1.78
N ASP A 215 15.07 2.91 2.36
CA ASP A 215 16.31 3.29 3.06
C ASP A 215 17.36 3.96 2.15
N PHE A 216 17.26 3.75 0.83
CA PHE A 216 18.19 4.31 -0.15
C PHE A 216 17.76 5.69 -0.66
N LEU A 217 16.45 5.91 -0.85
CA LEU A 217 15.85 7.17 -1.33
C LEU A 217 15.32 8.05 -0.17
N ARG A 218 15.53 7.66 1.08
CA ARG A 218 15.15 8.43 2.29
C ARG A 218 15.74 9.83 2.33
N GLY A 219 15.13 10.66 3.16
CA GLY A 219 15.52 12.06 3.33
C GLY A 219 14.81 12.92 2.30
N ALA A 220 13.55 13.24 2.59
CA ALA A 220 12.89 14.43 2.09
C ALA A 220 13.52 15.63 2.82
N LEU A 221 14.37 16.42 2.16
CA LEU A 221 15.21 17.42 2.83
C LEU A 221 14.48 18.77 2.90
N VAL A 222 14.32 19.33 4.10
CA VAL A 222 13.63 20.60 4.34
C VAL A 222 14.63 21.59 4.96
N PHE A 223 15.03 22.61 4.21
CA PHE A 223 16.07 23.53 4.63
C PHE A 223 15.49 24.76 5.34
N THR A 224 15.87 25.02 6.59
CA THR A 224 15.35 26.20 7.32
C THR A 224 15.84 27.52 6.72
N GLU A 225 17.08 27.58 6.21
CA GLU A 225 17.59 28.71 5.41
C GLU A 225 16.78 28.90 4.11
N GLY A 226 16.33 27.80 3.50
CA GLY A 226 15.42 27.78 2.35
C GLY A 226 14.00 28.27 2.69
N ALA A 227 13.48 27.92 3.87
CA ALA A 227 12.16 28.34 4.35
C ALA A 227 12.07 29.81 4.80
N GLY A 228 13.14 30.60 4.65
CA GLY A 228 13.27 32.00 5.08
C GLY A 228 14.40 32.28 6.08
N GLY A 229 15.13 31.25 6.51
CA GLY A 229 16.24 31.33 7.47
C GLY A 229 15.80 31.93 8.79
N ALA A 230 16.43 33.04 9.19
CA ALA A 230 16.11 33.74 10.44
C ALA A 230 14.69 34.33 10.49
N ASP A 231 13.99 34.41 9.34
CA ASP A 231 12.59 34.85 9.22
C ASP A 231 11.66 33.70 8.77
N ALA A 232 12.10 32.42 8.85
CA ALA A 232 11.28 31.25 8.53
C ALA A 232 10.11 31.05 9.53
N THR A 233 9.00 30.46 9.07
CA THR A 233 7.78 30.27 9.88
C THR A 233 7.35 28.81 9.94
N ALA A 234 6.52 28.46 10.92
CA ALA A 234 5.95 27.12 11.01
C ALA A 234 5.12 26.74 9.77
N LYS A 235 4.42 27.71 9.14
CA LYS A 235 3.70 27.49 7.88
C LYS A 235 4.66 27.16 6.74
N SER A 236 5.66 28.01 6.48
CA SER A 236 6.59 27.78 5.36
C SER A 236 7.41 26.49 5.51
N ILE A 237 7.77 26.09 6.73
CA ILE A 237 8.45 24.81 7.00
C ILE A 237 7.49 23.62 6.82
N ALA A 238 6.23 23.73 7.23
CA ALA A 238 5.22 22.68 7.03
C ALA A 238 4.88 22.49 5.55
N GLU A 239 4.65 23.57 4.79
CA GLU A 239 4.38 23.50 3.36
C GLU A 239 5.49 22.75 2.61
N ILE A 240 6.76 23.05 2.89
CA ILE A 240 7.89 22.30 2.33
C ILE A 240 7.86 20.85 2.84
N ALA A 241 7.73 20.61 4.15
CA ALA A 241 7.69 19.23 4.69
C ALA A 241 6.60 18.34 4.06
N THR A 242 5.42 18.89 3.78
CA THR A 242 4.34 18.19 3.07
C THR A 242 4.65 18.02 1.58
N HIS A 243 5.22 19.03 0.90
CA HIS A 243 5.63 18.95 -0.51
C HIS A 243 6.71 17.88 -0.74
N GLU A 244 7.79 17.90 0.04
CA GLU A 244 8.91 16.96 -0.05
C GLU A 244 8.48 15.53 0.30
N SER A 245 7.57 15.37 1.28
CA SER A 245 6.96 14.07 1.57
C SER A 245 5.98 13.62 0.49
N GLY A 246 5.27 14.55 -0.17
CA GLY A 246 4.46 14.31 -1.36
C GLY A 246 5.29 13.72 -2.51
N HIS A 247 6.50 14.24 -2.75
CA HIS A 247 7.45 13.59 -3.67
C HIS A 247 7.85 12.18 -3.21
N ASN A 248 8.07 11.96 -1.90
CA ASN A 248 8.29 10.61 -1.38
C ASN A 248 7.10 9.67 -1.64
N PHE A 249 5.85 10.17 -1.67
CA PHE A 249 4.66 9.45 -2.13
C PHE A 249 4.44 9.45 -3.67
N GLY A 250 5.35 10.04 -4.44
CA GLY A 250 5.34 9.97 -5.91
C GLY A 250 4.71 11.15 -6.64
N LEU A 251 4.37 12.26 -5.97
CA LEU A 251 3.80 13.44 -6.62
C LEU A 251 4.82 14.24 -7.44
N THR A 252 4.31 15.10 -8.32
CA THR A 252 5.05 16.03 -9.19
C THR A 252 4.46 17.44 -9.13
N HIS A 253 5.22 18.46 -9.54
CA HIS A 253 4.84 19.88 -9.31
C HIS A 253 3.51 20.29 -9.95
N ASP A 254 2.80 21.18 -9.26
CA ASP A 254 1.50 21.71 -9.65
C ASP A 254 1.64 23.17 -10.12
N GLY A 255 1.91 23.33 -11.42
CA GLY A 255 2.31 24.60 -12.04
C GLY A 255 1.22 25.35 -12.81
N HIS A 256 1.48 26.62 -13.15
CA HIS A 256 0.54 27.46 -13.89
C HIS A 256 1.15 28.08 -15.18
N GLY A 257 0.58 27.74 -16.33
CA GLY A 257 0.82 28.38 -17.63
C GLY A 257 2.13 27.98 -18.31
N GLU A 258 3.21 28.70 -18.01
CA GLU A 258 4.59 28.36 -18.41
C GLU A 258 5.51 28.21 -17.17
N GLU A 259 4.99 28.48 -15.96
CA GLU A 259 5.70 28.38 -14.68
C GLU A 259 5.42 27.01 -14.03
N GLU A 260 6.38 26.51 -13.26
CA GLU A 260 6.38 25.15 -12.69
C GLU A 260 5.59 24.99 -11.39
N TYR A 261 5.55 26.04 -10.60
CA TYR A 261 4.80 26.09 -9.34
C TYR A 261 3.70 27.11 -9.49
N TYR A 262 2.49 26.75 -9.09
CA TYR A 262 1.45 27.74 -8.93
C TYR A 262 1.69 28.51 -7.62
N ALA A 263 2.16 29.76 -7.76
CA ALA A 263 2.47 30.69 -6.67
C ALA A 263 1.44 31.84 -6.58
N PRO A 264 0.16 31.58 -6.22
CA PRO A 264 -0.84 32.64 -6.08
C PRO A 264 -0.48 33.57 -4.92
N THR A 265 -0.60 34.88 -5.14
CA THR A 265 -0.36 35.92 -4.11
C THR A 265 -1.65 36.58 -3.64
N GLU A 266 -2.70 36.57 -4.47
CA GLU A 266 -4.06 36.96 -4.16
C GLU A 266 -4.99 35.74 -4.07
N GLY A 267 -6.13 35.88 -3.37
CA GLY A 267 -7.06 34.77 -3.13
C GLY A 267 -6.76 34.03 -1.83
N LEU A 268 -7.39 32.86 -1.65
CA LEU A 268 -7.37 32.05 -0.43
C LEU A 268 -6.41 30.85 -0.47
N TRP A 269 -6.14 30.32 -1.66
CA TRP A 269 -5.73 28.91 -1.84
C TRP A 269 -4.58 28.76 -2.83
N GLY A 270 -3.77 27.74 -2.64
CA GLY A 270 -2.84 27.18 -3.63
C GLY A 270 -2.72 25.66 -3.44
N PRO A 271 -2.17 24.94 -4.43
CA PRO A 271 -1.89 23.52 -4.27
C PRO A 271 -0.64 23.27 -3.40
N ILE A 272 -0.63 22.19 -2.64
CA ILE A 272 0.53 21.74 -1.83
C ILE A 272 1.75 21.54 -2.73
N MET A 273 1.59 20.81 -3.84
CA MET A 273 2.64 20.57 -4.83
C MET A 273 2.96 21.81 -5.70
N GLY A 274 2.39 22.99 -5.39
CA GLY A 274 2.78 24.28 -5.93
C GLY A 274 3.63 25.08 -4.95
N ALA A 275 3.42 26.40 -4.89
CA ALA A 275 4.14 27.31 -3.99
C ALA A 275 3.15 28.18 -3.20
N GLY A 276 2.39 27.53 -2.32
CA GLY A 276 1.29 28.12 -1.54
C GLY A 276 1.68 29.16 -0.48
N TYR A 277 2.97 29.48 -0.31
CA TYR A 277 3.50 30.31 0.77
C TYR A 277 2.72 31.62 1.01
N ASN A 278 2.30 32.27 -0.08
CA ASN A 278 1.62 33.57 -0.09
C ASN A 278 0.08 33.50 0.07
N VAL A 279 -0.50 32.33 0.37
CA VAL A 279 -1.94 32.11 0.59
C VAL A 279 -2.21 31.24 1.83
N PRO A 280 -3.33 31.46 2.56
CA PRO A 280 -3.55 30.86 3.88
C PRO A 280 -4.09 29.42 3.90
N VAL A 281 -4.48 28.86 2.75
CA VAL A 281 -4.98 27.48 2.60
C VAL A 281 -4.15 26.78 1.53
N THR A 282 -3.70 25.56 1.79
CA THR A 282 -2.85 24.78 0.89
C THR A 282 -3.25 23.33 0.87
N GLN A 283 -3.87 22.86 -0.22
CA GLN A 283 -4.48 21.53 -0.26
C GLN A 283 -3.88 20.66 -1.39
N TRP A 284 -4.09 19.35 -1.29
CA TRP A 284 -3.91 18.42 -2.41
C TRP A 284 -4.80 18.81 -3.60
N SER A 285 -4.34 18.50 -4.81
CA SER A 285 -4.91 18.99 -6.07
C SER A 285 -5.22 17.87 -7.08
N ILE A 286 -5.98 18.27 -8.10
CA ILE A 286 -6.29 17.49 -9.31
C ILE A 286 -6.06 18.32 -10.59
N GLY A 287 -5.37 19.47 -10.48
CA GLY A 287 -5.16 20.41 -11.59
C GLY A 287 -6.45 21.04 -12.15
N ASP A 288 -7.52 21.16 -11.36
CA ASP A 288 -8.82 21.69 -11.83
C ASP A 288 -8.87 23.22 -11.99
N TYR A 289 -7.79 23.92 -11.62
CA TYR A 289 -7.66 25.36 -11.72
C TYR A 289 -7.26 25.84 -13.12
N ALA A 290 -7.80 26.99 -13.54
CA ALA A 290 -7.55 27.53 -14.86
C ALA A 290 -6.06 27.84 -15.10
N GLY A 291 -5.47 27.12 -16.04
CA GLY A 291 -4.07 27.29 -16.44
C GLY A 291 -3.11 26.29 -15.80
N ALA A 292 -3.60 25.31 -15.04
CA ALA A 292 -2.79 24.19 -14.53
C ALA A 292 -1.93 23.55 -15.65
N THR A 293 -0.66 23.28 -15.33
CA THR A 293 0.29 22.57 -16.21
C THR A 293 0.33 21.08 -15.91
N ASN A 294 0.06 20.72 -14.65
CA ASN A 294 -0.17 19.35 -14.22
C ASN A 294 -1.68 19.06 -14.15
N GLY A 295 -2.01 17.77 -14.08
CA GLY A 295 -3.34 17.22 -13.89
C GLY A 295 -3.25 15.81 -13.30
N GLU A 296 -2.23 15.61 -12.47
CA GLU A 296 -2.08 14.49 -11.54
C GLU A 296 -3.20 14.56 -10.50
N ASP A 297 -3.63 13.40 -9.99
CA ASP A 297 -4.68 13.27 -8.97
C ASP A 297 -3.96 12.90 -7.67
N ASP A 298 -3.59 13.92 -6.89
CA ASP A 298 -2.70 13.77 -5.73
C ASP A 298 -3.18 12.68 -4.76
N LEU A 299 -4.48 12.66 -4.47
CA LEU A 299 -5.09 11.70 -3.54
C LEU A 299 -5.00 10.28 -4.10
N SER A 300 -5.23 10.09 -5.41
CA SER A 300 -5.05 8.79 -6.07
C SER A 300 -3.59 8.35 -6.16
N VAL A 301 -2.64 9.27 -6.37
CA VAL A 301 -1.21 8.91 -6.46
C VAL A 301 -0.61 8.60 -5.09
N ILE A 302 -1.01 9.31 -4.04
CA ILE A 302 -0.67 8.98 -2.64
C ILE A 302 -1.23 7.60 -2.25
N THR A 303 -2.33 7.14 -2.86
CA THR A 303 -3.01 5.88 -2.50
C THR A 303 -2.92 4.73 -3.52
N ASP A 304 -2.21 4.90 -4.64
CA ASP A 304 -2.03 3.82 -5.63
C ASP A 304 -1.04 2.75 -5.13
N ARG A 305 -1.55 1.82 -4.31
CA ARG A 305 -0.87 0.58 -3.88
C ARG A 305 -0.31 -0.24 -5.07
N GLY A 306 -0.79 -0.02 -6.30
CA GLY A 306 -0.28 -0.63 -7.53
C GLY A 306 0.98 0.03 -8.09
N ALA A 307 1.34 1.23 -7.62
CA ALA A 307 2.55 1.98 -7.97
C ALA A 307 3.71 1.78 -6.96
N ALA A 308 3.66 0.71 -6.16
CA ALA A 308 4.78 0.24 -5.36
C ALA A 308 5.90 -0.33 -6.26
N GLU A 309 7.13 0.15 -6.08
CA GLU A 309 8.28 -0.23 -6.91
C GLU A 309 9.41 -0.86 -6.07
N TYR A 310 10.36 -1.51 -6.73
CA TYR A 310 11.56 -2.04 -6.08
C TYR A 310 12.76 -1.92 -7.02
N PHE A 311 13.95 -1.74 -6.44
CA PHE A 311 15.15 -1.39 -7.19
C PHE A 311 16.37 -2.16 -6.69
N LEU A 312 17.15 -2.73 -7.62
CA LEU A 312 18.43 -3.37 -7.32
C LEU A 312 19.51 -2.28 -7.18
N VAL A 313 19.65 -1.74 -5.98
CA VAL A 313 20.57 -0.64 -5.66
C VAL A 313 22.02 -1.03 -5.94
N SER A 314 22.48 -2.17 -5.41
CA SER A 314 23.87 -2.60 -5.56
C SER A 314 24.06 -4.12 -5.56
N VAL A 315 25.13 -4.56 -6.20
CA VAL A 315 25.60 -5.95 -6.23
C VAL A 315 27.01 -6.00 -5.65
N THR A 316 27.23 -6.87 -4.66
CA THR A 316 28.50 -6.96 -3.93
C THR A 316 29.01 -8.40 -3.82
N LEU A 317 30.33 -8.54 -3.64
CA LEU A 317 30.97 -9.78 -3.22
C LEU A 317 30.61 -10.09 -1.75
N PRO A 318 30.74 -11.35 -1.27
CA PRO A 318 30.47 -11.73 0.12
C PRO A 318 31.33 -11.05 1.20
N ASP A 319 32.28 -10.18 0.84
CA ASP A 319 33.06 -9.34 1.75
C ASP A 319 32.61 -7.86 1.74
N GLY A 320 31.52 -7.53 1.04
CA GLY A 320 30.96 -6.18 0.90
C GLY A 320 31.56 -5.33 -0.23
N THR A 321 32.53 -5.86 -1.00
CA THR A 321 33.12 -5.12 -2.13
C THR A 321 32.12 -5.01 -3.30
N PRO A 322 31.86 -3.82 -3.87
CA PRO A 322 31.04 -3.67 -5.09
C PRO A 322 31.52 -4.54 -6.27
N TYR A 323 30.58 -4.95 -7.12
CA TYR A 323 30.84 -5.84 -8.26
C TYR A 323 30.12 -5.40 -9.53
N ASP A 324 30.83 -4.70 -10.42
CA ASP A 324 30.33 -4.22 -11.72
C ASP A 324 30.62 -5.20 -12.88
N GLY A 325 31.06 -6.42 -12.57
CA GLY A 325 31.49 -7.42 -13.56
C GLY A 325 30.33 -8.19 -14.21
N PRO A 326 30.61 -8.94 -15.30
CA PRO A 326 29.60 -9.78 -15.93
C PRO A 326 29.08 -10.84 -14.94
N VAL A 327 27.77 -11.09 -14.95
CA VAL A 327 27.10 -11.97 -13.98
C VAL A 327 26.64 -13.29 -14.60
N CYS A 328 26.64 -14.33 -13.77
CA CYS A 328 26.01 -15.61 -14.09
C CYS A 328 24.74 -15.80 -13.26
N PRO A 329 23.60 -16.19 -13.85
CA PRO A 329 22.40 -16.50 -13.09
C PRO A 329 22.55 -17.76 -12.23
N VAL A 330 21.67 -17.89 -11.25
CA VAL A 330 21.56 -19.02 -10.31
C VAL A 330 20.10 -19.44 -10.25
N ASN A 331 19.84 -20.76 -10.25
CA ASN A 331 18.50 -21.36 -10.21
C ASN A 331 17.50 -20.96 -11.32
N GLY A 332 17.90 -20.12 -12.29
CA GLY A 332 17.04 -19.66 -13.39
C GLY A 332 16.63 -18.19 -13.31
N SER A 333 17.26 -17.39 -12.44
CA SER A 333 17.16 -15.93 -12.46
C SER A 333 17.46 -15.36 -13.85
N ASP A 334 16.82 -14.25 -14.23
CA ASP A 334 17.17 -13.50 -15.46
C ASP A 334 18.02 -12.28 -15.07
N PRO A 335 19.32 -12.24 -15.42
CA PRO A 335 20.14 -11.07 -15.14
C PRO A 335 19.63 -9.79 -15.81
N GLN A 336 18.81 -9.89 -16.86
CA GLN A 336 18.25 -8.75 -17.61
C GLN A 336 16.91 -8.24 -17.06
N ASN A 337 16.28 -8.98 -16.15
CA ASN A 337 15.10 -8.56 -15.40
C ASN A 337 15.20 -9.18 -13.99
N PRO A 338 16.15 -8.71 -13.16
CA PRO A 338 16.34 -9.27 -11.82
C PRO A 338 15.11 -9.00 -10.96
N GLN A 339 14.79 -9.93 -10.05
CA GLN A 339 13.67 -9.82 -9.12
C GLN A 339 14.14 -9.94 -7.65
N PRO A 340 13.44 -9.36 -6.67
CA PRO A 340 13.73 -9.58 -5.25
C PRO A 340 13.81 -11.08 -4.92
N GLY A 341 14.94 -11.49 -4.32
CA GLY A 341 15.24 -12.90 -4.05
C GLY A 341 16.04 -13.63 -5.14
N ASP A 342 16.23 -13.04 -6.33
CA ASP A 342 17.14 -13.59 -7.35
C ASP A 342 18.58 -13.65 -6.85
N GLN A 343 19.29 -14.69 -7.31
CA GLN A 343 20.70 -14.92 -7.01
C GLN A 343 21.56 -14.86 -8.27
N PHE A 344 22.73 -14.26 -8.12
CA PHE A 344 23.76 -14.15 -9.16
C PHE A 344 25.10 -14.61 -8.61
N GLN A 345 26.03 -14.94 -9.50
CA GLN A 345 27.38 -15.36 -9.13
C GLN A 345 28.43 -14.81 -10.10
N VAL A 346 29.65 -14.63 -9.60
CA VAL A 346 30.82 -14.29 -10.41
C VAL A 346 31.16 -15.45 -11.36
N PRO A 347 31.38 -15.22 -12.67
CA PRO A 347 31.84 -16.25 -13.61
C PRO A 347 33.14 -16.91 -13.16
N ASN A 348 33.36 -18.17 -13.52
CA ASN A 348 34.59 -18.88 -13.19
C ASN A 348 35.82 -18.27 -13.94
N ALA A 349 37.03 -18.73 -13.61
CA ALA A 349 38.27 -18.20 -14.19
C ALA A 349 38.45 -18.40 -15.71
N ASP A 350 37.62 -19.25 -16.34
CA ASP A 350 37.52 -19.46 -17.79
C ASP A 350 36.29 -18.73 -18.42
N ASN A 351 35.66 -17.82 -17.66
CA ASN A 351 34.45 -17.06 -17.97
C ASN A 351 33.23 -17.93 -18.29
N GLN A 352 32.91 -18.88 -17.39
CA GLN A 352 31.77 -19.80 -17.51
C GLN A 352 30.86 -19.77 -16.27
N CYS A 353 29.57 -20.03 -16.50
CA CYS A 353 28.55 -20.19 -15.46
C CYS A 353 28.39 -21.66 -15.07
N ASP A 354 29.32 -22.19 -14.27
CA ASP A 354 29.38 -23.61 -13.89
C ASP A 354 29.04 -23.91 -12.42
N GLY A 355 28.68 -22.88 -11.63
CA GLY A 355 28.41 -23.00 -10.20
C GLY A 355 29.66 -22.97 -9.32
N SER A 356 30.86 -22.69 -9.86
CA SER A 356 32.09 -22.55 -9.08
C SER A 356 32.41 -21.09 -8.68
N GLY A 357 31.50 -20.16 -8.95
CA GLY A 357 31.64 -18.74 -8.65
C GLY A 357 31.53 -18.40 -7.17
N ALA A 358 31.87 -17.16 -6.82
CA ALA A 358 31.36 -16.56 -5.59
C ALA A 358 29.92 -16.12 -5.84
N ILE A 359 28.99 -16.50 -4.96
CA ILE A 359 27.64 -15.92 -4.95
C ILE A 359 27.75 -14.43 -4.63
N LEU A 360 26.94 -13.62 -5.30
CA LEU A 360 26.85 -12.18 -5.11
C LEU A 360 25.69 -11.84 -4.17
N THR A 361 25.89 -10.83 -3.33
CA THR A 361 24.83 -10.26 -2.49
C THR A 361 24.16 -9.13 -3.26
N THR A 362 22.85 -9.26 -3.49
CA THR A 362 21.99 -8.24 -4.10
C THR A 362 21.33 -7.40 -3.01
N ASN A 363 21.55 -6.10 -3.03
CA ASN A 363 20.92 -5.16 -2.10
C ASN A 363 19.75 -4.47 -2.81
N TRP A 364 18.54 -4.68 -2.30
CA TRP A 364 17.31 -4.12 -2.84
C TRP A 364 16.81 -2.97 -1.96
N THR A 365 16.12 -2.02 -2.58
CA THR A 365 15.22 -1.10 -1.85
C THR A 365 13.82 -1.20 -2.44
N PHE A 366 12.82 -0.85 -1.64
CA PHE A 366 11.41 -0.98 -1.96
C PHE A 366 10.73 0.37 -1.68
N THR A 367 9.71 0.70 -2.45
CA THR A 367 8.91 1.92 -2.35
C THR A 367 7.43 1.57 -2.30
N ASP A 368 6.61 2.42 -1.69
CA ASP A 368 5.19 2.12 -1.52
C ASP A 368 4.34 3.39 -1.40
N ARG A 369 3.04 3.24 -1.12
CA ARG A 369 2.05 4.33 -0.98
C ARG A 369 1.36 4.32 0.38
N ALA A 370 0.41 5.21 0.61
CA ALA A 370 -0.52 5.13 1.72
C ALA A 370 -1.81 4.37 1.34
N ASP A 371 -2.72 4.23 2.30
CA ASP A 371 -4.15 4.00 2.06
C ASP A 371 -4.92 5.25 2.51
N PHE A 372 -6.17 5.44 2.05
CA PHE A 372 -7.08 6.41 2.68
C PHE A 372 -7.33 6.06 4.15
N ALA A 373 -7.70 7.07 4.95
CA ALA A 373 -8.29 6.85 6.26
C ALA A 373 -9.57 5.99 6.14
N ALA A 374 -9.89 5.24 7.19
CA ALA A 374 -11.21 4.64 7.31
C ALA A 374 -12.24 5.72 7.70
N ASP A 375 -13.43 5.65 7.10
CA ASP A 375 -14.64 6.38 7.47
C ASP A 375 -14.93 6.24 8.98
N ASP A 376 -15.15 7.35 9.68
CA ASP A 376 -15.50 7.35 11.10
C ASP A 376 -16.98 7.68 11.42
N HIS A 377 -17.75 8.33 10.53
CA HIS A 377 -19.21 8.54 10.69
C HIS A 377 -20.06 8.42 9.40
N GLY A 378 -20.31 7.19 8.95
CA GLY A 378 -21.04 6.87 7.71
C GLY A 378 -22.15 7.83 7.19
N ASP A 379 -21.96 8.22 5.92
CA ASP A 379 -22.62 9.19 5.01
C ASP A 379 -24.10 9.60 5.17
N ASP A 380 -24.95 8.86 5.90
CA ASP A 380 -26.40 9.08 5.87
C ASP A 380 -27.14 8.83 7.19
N ALA A 381 -28.41 9.20 7.24
CA ALA A 381 -29.28 9.06 8.41
C ALA A 381 -29.52 7.60 8.90
N SER A 382 -28.95 6.59 8.23
CA SER A 382 -28.92 5.19 8.66
C SER A 382 -27.55 4.74 9.19
N GLY A 383 -26.45 5.35 8.73
CA GLY A 383 -25.09 5.18 9.29
C GLY A 383 -24.79 6.11 10.48
N ALA A 384 -25.46 7.26 10.53
CA ALA A 384 -25.15 8.40 11.40
C ALA A 384 -24.79 8.08 12.86
N THR A 385 -23.76 8.74 13.41
CA THR A 385 -23.33 8.63 14.81
C THR A 385 -24.31 9.36 15.75
N ALA A 386 -24.68 8.74 16.89
CA ALA A 386 -25.65 9.33 17.82
C ALA A 386 -25.00 10.36 18.76
N LEU A 387 -25.52 11.59 18.79
CA LEU A 387 -25.04 12.66 19.68
C LEU A 387 -25.72 12.58 21.06
N ASP A 388 -24.92 12.56 22.13
CA ASP A 388 -25.42 12.75 23.49
C ASP A 388 -25.65 14.23 23.79
N ASN A 389 -26.92 14.63 23.87
CA ASN A 389 -27.34 15.97 24.31
C ASN A 389 -28.07 15.96 25.66
N ALA A 390 -27.94 14.91 26.48
CA ALA A 390 -28.69 14.75 27.73
C ALA A 390 -28.43 15.87 28.78
N THR A 391 -27.38 16.67 28.59
CA THR A 391 -27.07 17.85 29.42
C THR A 391 -27.64 19.18 28.87
N GLY A 392 -28.08 19.19 27.61
CA GLY A 392 -28.46 20.38 26.83
C GLY A 392 -27.43 20.78 25.78
N SER A 393 -26.22 20.22 25.85
CA SER A 393 -25.13 20.42 24.91
C SER A 393 -24.58 19.08 24.43
N PHE A 394 -24.04 19.05 23.20
CA PHE A 394 -23.43 17.88 22.55
C PHE A 394 -22.10 18.26 21.89
N ALA A 395 -21.25 17.27 21.62
CA ALA A 395 -20.04 17.40 20.82
C ALA A 395 -19.67 16.07 20.14
N ALA A 396 -18.90 16.16 19.04
CA ALA A 396 -18.23 15.06 18.34
C ALA A 396 -16.96 15.59 17.64
N GLU A 397 -16.06 14.69 17.29
CA GLU A 397 -14.82 14.93 16.54
C GLU A 397 -14.83 13.95 15.36
N GLY A 398 -14.40 14.36 14.17
CA GLY A 398 -14.41 13.53 12.95
C GLY A 398 -13.45 14.05 11.88
N VAL A 399 -13.32 13.33 10.77
CA VAL A 399 -12.37 13.66 9.69
C VAL A 399 -12.97 13.40 8.30
N ILE A 400 -13.25 14.48 7.56
CA ILE A 400 -13.68 14.39 6.16
C ILE A 400 -12.49 13.91 5.33
N GLY A 401 -12.46 12.60 5.03
CA GLY A 401 -11.31 11.90 4.48
C GLY A 401 -11.30 11.78 2.96
N ASN A 402 -12.44 12.00 2.28
CA ASN A 402 -12.49 11.98 0.82
C ASN A 402 -13.61 12.89 0.24
N THR A 403 -13.66 13.02 -1.10
CA THR A 403 -14.56 13.99 -1.77
C THR A 403 -16.05 13.60 -1.83
N ALA A 404 -16.40 12.38 -1.42
CA ALA A 404 -17.77 11.86 -1.35
C ALA A 404 -18.27 11.65 0.09
N ASP A 405 -17.40 11.91 1.06
CA ASP A 405 -17.54 11.79 2.52
C ASP A 405 -18.54 12.80 3.09
N VAL A 406 -19.54 12.33 3.85
CA VAL A 406 -20.60 13.18 4.44
C VAL A 406 -20.94 12.72 5.87
N ASP A 407 -19.99 12.90 6.79
CA ASP A 407 -20.16 12.60 8.22
C ASP A 407 -21.54 12.96 8.78
N ALA A 408 -22.34 11.93 9.12
CA ALA A 408 -23.71 12.11 9.56
C ALA A 408 -23.88 11.88 11.07
N PHE A 409 -24.70 12.71 11.71
CA PHE A 409 -24.95 12.68 13.15
C PHE A 409 -26.45 12.72 13.49
N ALA A 410 -26.91 11.77 14.30
CA ALA A 410 -28.29 11.69 14.76
C ALA A 410 -28.49 12.49 16.06
N LEU A 411 -29.29 13.55 16.01
CA LEU A 411 -29.62 14.43 17.13
C LEU A 411 -31.11 14.30 17.48
N SER A 412 -31.43 13.94 18.72
CA SER A 412 -32.82 13.89 19.22
C SER A 412 -33.10 15.00 20.23
N THR A 413 -34.26 15.65 20.15
CA THR A 413 -34.58 16.80 21.00
C THR A 413 -36.06 16.90 21.37
N GLU A 414 -36.37 17.43 22.57
CA GLU A 414 -37.72 17.87 22.94
C GLU A 414 -38.19 19.13 22.16
N GLY A 415 -37.34 19.72 21.32
CA GLY A 415 -37.64 20.86 20.47
C GLY A 415 -37.39 22.22 21.13
N GLY A 416 -37.46 23.29 20.34
CA GLY A 416 -37.10 24.65 20.76
C GLY A 416 -36.06 25.28 19.84
N GLU A 417 -34.94 25.72 20.41
CA GLU A 417 -33.78 26.17 19.64
C GLU A 417 -32.78 25.01 19.53
N VAL A 418 -32.20 24.85 18.34
CA VAL A 418 -31.03 23.98 18.08
C VAL A 418 -29.95 24.86 17.47
N SER A 419 -28.76 24.83 18.05
CA SER A 419 -27.57 25.48 17.52
C SER A 419 -26.45 24.45 17.38
N ALA A 420 -25.66 24.58 16.31
CA ALA A 420 -24.53 23.71 16.05
C ALA A 420 -23.44 24.49 15.31
N SER A 421 -22.19 24.16 15.57
CA SER A 421 -20.98 24.77 15.02
C SER A 421 -19.94 23.70 14.74
N VAL A 422 -19.28 23.82 13.59
CA VAL A 422 -18.11 23.01 13.21
C VAL A 422 -16.89 23.93 13.26
N GLU A 423 -15.94 23.61 14.14
CA GLU A 423 -14.60 24.20 14.17
C GLU A 423 -13.64 23.29 13.40
N VAL A 424 -12.63 23.86 12.75
CA VAL A 424 -11.64 23.17 11.90
C VAL A 424 -10.24 23.68 12.24
N ALA A 425 -9.19 22.95 11.88
CA ALA A 425 -7.80 23.21 12.32
C ALA A 425 -7.35 24.69 12.25
N ASP A 426 -7.06 25.32 13.39
CA ASP A 426 -6.52 26.69 13.48
C ASP A 426 -5.15 26.86 12.78
N VAL A 427 -4.43 25.77 12.53
CA VAL A 427 -3.13 25.74 11.84
C VAL A 427 -3.33 25.15 10.45
N SER A 428 -3.12 25.97 9.40
CA SER A 428 -3.25 25.56 7.99
C SER A 428 -4.54 24.74 7.68
N PRO A 429 -5.74 25.27 7.96
CA PRO A 429 -7.00 24.54 7.75
C PRO A 429 -7.17 24.12 6.29
N ASN A 430 -7.39 22.81 6.07
CA ASN A 430 -7.69 22.28 4.74
C ASN A 430 -9.20 22.13 4.52
N LEU A 431 -9.94 21.65 5.52
CA LEU A 431 -11.39 21.53 5.46
C LEU A 431 -12.09 22.90 5.50
N ASN A 432 -12.76 23.28 4.40
CA ASN A 432 -13.82 24.29 4.42
C ASN A 432 -15.16 23.58 4.58
N ALA A 433 -15.68 23.54 5.81
CA ALA A 433 -16.81 22.73 6.20
C ALA A 433 -18.16 23.34 5.79
N LYS A 434 -19.11 22.47 5.44
CA LYS A 434 -20.55 22.76 5.39
C LYS A 434 -21.27 21.94 6.45
N LEU A 435 -22.19 22.58 7.16
CA LEU A 435 -23.00 22.02 8.23
C LEU A 435 -24.49 22.11 7.87
N THR A 436 -25.17 20.96 7.79
CA THR A 436 -26.59 20.89 7.39
C THR A 436 -27.42 20.20 8.49
N LEU A 437 -28.52 20.81 8.93
CA LEU A 437 -29.52 20.19 9.79
C LEU A 437 -30.75 19.79 8.96
N MET A 438 -31.11 18.51 8.98
CA MET A 438 -32.23 17.93 8.23
C MET A 438 -33.26 17.28 9.16
N ASP A 439 -34.55 17.38 8.80
CA ASP A 439 -35.63 16.65 9.48
C ASP A 439 -35.64 15.15 9.14
N ALA A 440 -36.41 14.36 9.89
CA ALA A 440 -36.59 12.92 9.66
C ALA A 440 -37.29 12.55 8.32
N SER A 441 -37.51 13.51 7.41
CA SER A 441 -37.95 13.31 6.02
C SER A 441 -36.92 13.76 4.98
N GLY A 442 -35.73 14.22 5.41
CA GLY A 442 -34.66 14.73 4.56
C GLY A 442 -34.87 16.17 4.06
N ASN A 443 -35.70 16.97 4.73
CA ASN A 443 -35.82 18.40 4.41
C ASN A 443 -34.80 19.20 5.24
N VAL A 444 -34.01 20.06 4.59
CA VAL A 444 -33.12 21.01 5.26
C VAL A 444 -33.92 21.99 6.12
N VAL A 445 -33.57 22.07 7.40
CA VAL A 445 -34.10 22.98 8.43
C VAL A 445 -33.22 24.22 8.54
N ALA A 446 -31.90 24.03 8.54
CA ALA A 446 -30.88 25.07 8.49
C ALA A 446 -29.63 24.51 7.80
N GLU A 447 -28.88 25.36 7.10
CA GLU A 447 -27.61 25.03 6.46
C GLU A 447 -26.67 26.25 6.55
N ASP A 448 -25.38 25.99 6.69
CA ASP A 448 -24.30 26.97 6.51
C ASP A 448 -23.10 26.27 5.84
N ALA A 449 -22.41 26.96 4.93
CA ALA A 449 -21.45 26.35 4.00
C ALA A 449 -20.02 26.92 4.15
N GLY A 450 -19.73 27.44 5.33
CA GLY A 450 -18.60 28.34 5.55
C GLY A 450 -18.76 29.67 4.80
N ASN A 451 -17.88 30.61 5.10
CA ASN A 451 -17.63 31.78 4.26
C ASN A 451 -16.16 32.18 4.46
N PRO A 452 -15.23 31.44 3.85
CA PRO A 452 -13.82 31.60 4.14
C PRO A 452 -13.31 32.97 3.69
N THR A 453 -12.57 33.63 4.57
CA THR A 453 -11.98 34.95 4.37
C THR A 453 -10.50 34.95 4.72
N ARG A 454 -9.72 35.65 3.90
CA ARG A 454 -8.28 35.80 4.10
C ARG A 454 -7.97 36.96 5.05
N ASP A 455 -7.47 36.64 6.24
CA ASP A 455 -7.03 37.64 7.22
C ASP A 455 -5.53 37.94 7.10
N SER A 456 -4.70 36.98 6.65
CA SER A 456 -3.27 37.20 6.35
C SER A 456 -2.75 36.28 5.23
N GLU A 457 -1.44 36.18 5.03
CA GLU A 457 -0.82 35.14 4.18
C GLU A 457 -0.87 33.75 4.84
N ALA A 458 -1.02 33.67 6.15
CA ALA A 458 -0.93 32.43 6.94
C ALA A 458 -2.17 32.16 7.81
N VAL A 459 -3.26 32.92 7.62
CA VAL A 459 -4.51 32.78 8.39
C VAL A 459 -5.73 32.98 7.47
N ALA A 460 -6.55 31.94 7.39
CA ALA A 460 -7.92 31.98 6.90
C ALA A 460 -8.88 31.93 8.10
N SER A 461 -10.07 32.51 7.94
CA SER A 461 -11.13 32.50 8.96
C SER A 461 -12.48 32.23 8.31
N GLY A 462 -13.44 31.64 9.04
CA GLY A 462 -14.73 31.25 8.46
C GLY A 462 -14.69 30.02 7.55
N MET A 463 -13.66 29.17 7.71
CA MET A 463 -13.57 27.83 7.13
C MET A 463 -14.54 26.84 7.80
N GLY A 464 -14.81 27.04 9.10
CA GLY A 464 -15.87 26.35 9.84
C GLY A 464 -17.27 26.94 9.58
N ALA A 465 -18.31 26.16 9.88
CA ALA A 465 -19.72 26.51 9.65
C ALA A 465 -20.52 26.64 10.96
N SER A 466 -21.63 27.38 10.97
CA SER A 466 -22.48 27.56 12.15
C SER A 466 -23.95 27.81 11.82
N ILE A 467 -24.85 27.02 12.42
CA ILE A 467 -26.29 27.11 12.23
C ILE A 467 -27.05 27.45 13.51
N THR A 468 -28.24 28.03 13.37
CA THR A 468 -29.20 28.17 14.47
C THR A 468 -30.62 28.04 13.96
N ALA A 469 -31.28 26.94 14.29
CA ALA A 469 -32.68 26.67 13.98
C ALA A 469 -33.56 27.06 15.18
N ASN A 470 -34.49 28.00 14.95
CA ASN A 470 -35.49 28.44 15.94
C ASN A 470 -36.82 27.69 15.71
N ASP A 471 -37.57 27.46 16.80
CA ASP A 471 -38.89 26.79 16.79
C ASP A 471 -38.89 25.36 16.17
N VAL A 472 -37.82 24.60 16.38
CA VAL A 472 -37.66 23.19 15.99
C VAL A 472 -38.70 22.31 16.73
N GLU A 473 -39.41 21.43 16.02
CA GLU A 473 -40.37 20.50 16.65
C GLU A 473 -39.66 19.31 17.32
N ALA A 474 -40.27 18.74 18.36
CA ALA A 474 -39.72 17.58 19.07
C ALA A 474 -39.58 16.36 18.14
N GLY A 475 -38.40 15.74 18.12
CA GLY A 475 -38.09 14.60 17.27
C GLY A 475 -36.60 14.37 17.06
N THR A 476 -36.28 13.49 16.11
CA THR A 476 -34.91 13.19 15.65
C THR A 476 -34.62 13.92 14.35
N TYR A 477 -33.41 14.45 14.25
CA TYR A 477 -32.87 15.19 13.12
C TYR A 477 -31.50 14.61 12.76
N THR A 478 -31.05 14.86 11.54
CA THR A 478 -29.68 14.53 11.10
C THR A 478 -28.91 15.83 10.92
N LEU A 479 -27.80 15.99 11.64
CA LEU A 479 -26.74 16.93 11.27
C LEU A 479 -25.82 16.21 10.28
N THR A 480 -25.32 16.89 9.24
CA THR A 480 -24.22 16.39 8.41
C THR A 480 -23.11 17.42 8.30
N VAL A 481 -21.87 16.94 8.26
CA VAL A 481 -20.67 17.70 7.93
C VAL A 481 -20.17 17.21 6.56
N GLU A 482 -19.75 18.12 5.69
CA GLU A 482 -19.19 17.79 4.38
C GLU A 482 -18.17 18.86 3.94
N GLY A 483 -17.15 18.47 3.17
CA GLY A 483 -16.18 19.40 2.59
C GLY A 483 -16.73 20.14 1.36
N VAL A 484 -16.59 21.47 1.29
CA VAL A 484 -17.09 22.27 0.14
C VAL A 484 -16.08 23.28 -0.38
N GLY A 485 -15.98 23.36 -1.71
CA GLY A 485 -15.16 24.37 -2.40
C GLY A 485 -15.72 25.79 -2.32
N THR A 486 -14.88 26.78 -2.60
CA THR A 486 -15.25 28.21 -2.57
C THR A 486 -14.66 28.97 -3.77
N GLY A 487 -15.32 30.07 -4.18
CA GLY A 487 -14.93 30.84 -5.37
C GLY A 487 -15.25 30.10 -6.67
N ASN A 488 -14.33 30.11 -7.64
CA ASN A 488 -14.34 29.19 -8.79
C ASN A 488 -12.92 29.06 -9.38
N PRO A 489 -12.34 27.84 -9.43
CA PRO A 489 -11.05 27.56 -10.07
C PRO A 489 -10.94 28.00 -11.55
N ASP A 490 -12.05 28.12 -12.32
CA ASP A 490 -12.05 28.70 -13.69
C ASP A 490 -11.50 30.15 -13.73
N ASN A 491 -11.54 30.87 -12.61
CA ASN A 491 -11.06 32.25 -12.50
C ASN A 491 -9.58 32.34 -12.09
N ALA A 492 -8.90 31.21 -11.89
CA ALA A 492 -7.50 31.18 -11.51
C ALA A 492 -6.61 31.91 -12.53
N THR A 493 -5.56 32.51 -12.00
CA THR A 493 -4.48 33.14 -12.76
C THR A 493 -3.20 33.02 -11.95
N GLY A 494 -2.03 33.07 -12.60
CA GLY A 494 -0.71 32.99 -11.95
C GLY A 494 -0.39 34.02 -10.85
N ALA A 495 -1.31 34.93 -10.51
CA ALA A 495 -1.22 35.79 -9.33
C ALA A 495 -2.41 35.65 -8.36
N ASN A 496 -3.55 35.07 -8.77
CA ASN A 496 -4.78 35.02 -7.98
C ASN A 496 -5.45 33.65 -8.10
N ALA A 497 -5.69 32.99 -6.96
CA ALA A 497 -6.24 31.64 -6.86
C ALA A 497 -7.58 31.40 -7.58
N GLY A 498 -8.46 32.41 -7.65
CA GLY A 498 -9.82 32.27 -8.21
C GLY A 498 -10.82 31.48 -7.32
N GLY A 499 -10.38 30.37 -6.73
CA GLY A 499 -11.13 29.50 -5.83
C GLY A 499 -10.56 28.08 -5.77
N PHE A 500 -11.16 27.21 -4.97
CA PHE A 500 -10.88 25.76 -4.91
C PHE A 500 -12.20 24.96 -5.00
N SER A 501 -12.15 23.74 -5.53
CA SER A 501 -13.27 22.80 -5.49
C SER A 501 -13.35 22.10 -4.13
N ASN A 502 -14.28 21.14 -3.95
CA ASN A 502 -14.28 20.33 -2.73
C ASN A 502 -13.18 19.25 -2.71
N TYR A 503 -12.37 19.12 -3.77
CA TYR A 503 -11.38 18.05 -3.90
C TYR A 503 -10.36 18.03 -2.75
N GLY A 504 -9.72 19.17 -2.50
CA GLY A 504 -8.75 19.35 -1.42
C GLY A 504 -9.37 19.79 -0.09
N SER A 505 -10.69 19.96 -0.02
CA SER A 505 -11.41 20.46 1.16
C SER A 505 -11.68 19.34 2.18
N LEU A 506 -10.62 18.65 2.56
CA LEU A 506 -10.58 17.48 3.44
C LEU A 506 -9.80 17.85 4.72
N GLY A 507 -10.04 17.19 5.85
CA GLY A 507 -9.38 17.55 7.11
C GLY A 507 -10.18 17.24 8.38
N ASN A 508 -9.57 17.54 9.53
CA ASN A 508 -10.16 17.28 10.85
C ASN A 508 -11.14 18.39 11.26
N TYR A 509 -12.14 18.02 12.07
CA TYR A 509 -13.04 19.01 12.68
C TYR A 509 -13.61 18.58 14.05
N THR A 510 -14.13 19.57 14.77
CA THR A 510 -14.92 19.38 15.99
C THR A 510 -16.32 19.95 15.81
N LEU A 511 -17.33 19.08 15.86
CA LEU A 511 -18.74 19.44 15.91
C LEU A 511 -19.15 19.70 17.37
N SER A 512 -19.82 20.82 17.63
CA SER A 512 -20.38 21.14 18.96
C SER A 512 -21.73 21.85 18.83
N GLY A 513 -22.53 21.86 19.90
CA GLY A 513 -23.81 22.58 19.88
C GLY A 513 -24.67 22.47 21.12
N GLU A 514 -25.83 23.14 21.08
CA GLU A 514 -26.88 23.10 22.09
C GLU A 514 -28.23 22.69 21.47
N ALA A 515 -28.95 21.80 22.15
CA ALA A 515 -30.30 21.36 21.80
C ALA A 515 -31.06 20.93 23.07
N ALA A 516 -32.38 21.14 23.13
CA ALA A 516 -33.17 20.74 24.29
C ALA A 516 -33.03 19.21 24.56
N PRO A 517 -32.68 18.78 25.79
CA PRO A 517 -32.35 17.38 26.08
C PRO A 517 -33.43 16.40 25.66
N SER A 518 -33.02 15.21 25.21
CA SER A 518 -33.91 14.06 25.07
C SER A 518 -33.91 13.22 26.36
N GLU A 519 -35.08 12.82 26.89
CA GLU A 519 -35.17 11.75 27.91
C GLU A 519 -35.18 10.33 27.32
N ASP A 520 -35.25 10.17 25.99
CA ASP A 520 -34.96 8.87 25.35
C ASP A 520 -33.45 8.60 25.40
N PRO A 521 -32.97 7.53 26.07
CA PRO A 521 -31.55 7.34 26.33
C PRO A 521 -30.82 6.85 25.07
N VAL A 522 -29.82 7.61 24.63
CA VAL A 522 -28.89 7.18 23.59
C VAL A 522 -28.15 5.92 24.05
N VAL A 523 -28.15 4.89 23.19
CA VAL A 523 -27.38 3.67 23.38
C VAL A 523 -26.22 3.70 22.38
N GLU A 524 -25.00 3.71 22.90
CA GLU A 524 -23.75 3.58 22.15
C GLU A 524 -23.82 2.42 21.13
N ALA A 525 -23.24 2.58 19.94
CA ALA A 525 -23.16 1.48 18.97
C ALA A 525 -22.15 0.40 19.42
N PRO A 526 -22.31 -0.89 19.03
CA PRO A 526 -21.31 -1.90 19.30
C PRO A 526 -20.20 -1.84 18.24
N ALA A 527 -18.95 -1.57 18.61
CA ALA A 527 -17.85 -1.62 17.64
C ALA A 527 -17.64 -3.05 17.11
N ILE A 528 -17.27 -3.18 15.83
CA ILE A 528 -16.82 -4.44 15.22
C ILE A 528 -15.28 -4.43 15.23
N THR A 529 -14.66 -5.53 15.69
CA THR A 529 -13.20 -5.61 15.89
C THR A 529 -12.51 -6.70 15.08
N ALA A 530 -13.24 -7.70 14.59
CA ALA A 530 -12.72 -8.66 13.61
C ALA A 530 -13.85 -9.30 12.78
N PRO A 531 -13.72 -9.36 11.44
CA PRO A 531 -12.78 -8.59 10.62
C PRO A 531 -12.90 -7.08 10.89
N ALA A 532 -11.86 -6.32 10.58
CA ALA A 532 -11.91 -4.86 10.63
C ALA A 532 -12.51 -4.33 9.32
N ASP A 533 -13.06 -3.11 9.33
CA ASP A 533 -13.41 -2.43 8.08
C ASP A 533 -12.17 -2.23 7.18
N GLY A 534 -12.38 -2.18 5.86
CA GLY A 534 -11.35 -2.18 4.82
C GLY A 534 -10.48 -3.45 4.73
N SER A 535 -10.49 -4.32 5.74
CA SER A 535 -9.47 -5.37 5.87
C SER A 535 -9.57 -6.48 4.82
N THR A 536 -8.41 -7.02 4.43
CA THR A 536 -8.30 -8.27 3.67
C THR A 536 -7.85 -9.39 4.61
N VAL A 537 -8.61 -10.49 4.66
CA VAL A 537 -8.36 -11.64 5.55
C VAL A 537 -8.07 -12.88 4.73
N GLU A 538 -6.89 -13.49 4.93
CA GLU A 538 -6.56 -14.78 4.32
C GLU A 538 -7.25 -15.94 5.05
N GLY A 539 -7.97 -16.77 4.30
CA GLY A 539 -8.68 -17.93 4.85
C GLY A 539 -10.05 -17.62 5.45
N PRO A 540 -10.84 -18.65 5.78
CA PRO A 540 -12.26 -18.49 6.08
C PRO A 540 -12.49 -17.75 7.40
N VAL A 541 -13.24 -16.65 7.35
CA VAL A 541 -13.70 -15.94 8.55
C VAL A 541 -14.72 -16.82 9.30
N THR A 542 -14.38 -17.21 10.52
CA THR A 542 -15.18 -18.11 11.36
C THR A 542 -16.00 -17.39 12.44
N ALA A 543 -15.79 -16.11 12.66
CA ALA A 543 -16.58 -15.29 13.59
C ALA A 543 -16.53 -13.81 13.18
N ILE A 544 -17.59 -13.07 13.52
CA ILE A 544 -17.57 -11.62 13.67
C ILE A 544 -17.43 -11.34 15.17
N THR A 545 -16.43 -10.57 15.59
CA THR A 545 -16.24 -10.13 16.99
C THR A 545 -16.33 -8.62 17.11
N GLY A 546 -16.58 -8.15 18.34
CA GLY A 546 -16.63 -6.73 18.61
C GLY A 546 -16.71 -6.42 20.10
N THR A 547 -16.86 -5.13 20.41
CA THR A 547 -17.11 -4.62 21.76
C THR A 547 -18.47 -3.94 21.87
N GLY A 548 -18.93 -3.70 23.11
CA GLY A 548 -20.21 -3.05 23.40
C GLY A 548 -20.49 -2.96 24.89
N ILE A 549 -21.73 -2.60 25.24
CA ILE A 549 -22.16 -2.39 26.63
C ILE A 549 -22.35 -3.76 27.33
N PRO A 550 -21.64 -4.06 28.44
CA PRO A 550 -21.74 -5.34 29.13
C PRO A 550 -23.18 -5.77 29.48
N GLY A 551 -23.59 -6.93 28.97
CA GLY A 551 -24.95 -7.47 29.13
C GLY A 551 -25.98 -6.99 28.09
N ALA A 552 -25.63 -6.09 27.18
CA ALA A 552 -26.45 -5.75 26.01
C ALA A 552 -26.60 -6.95 25.06
N THR A 553 -27.63 -6.93 24.22
CA THR A 553 -27.79 -7.90 23.13
C THR A 553 -27.43 -7.24 21.80
N VAL A 554 -26.35 -7.71 21.18
CA VAL A 554 -25.91 -7.31 19.84
C VAL A 554 -26.68 -8.13 18.79
N THR A 555 -27.11 -7.50 17.71
CA THR A 555 -27.71 -8.11 16.53
C THR A 555 -26.88 -7.74 15.30
N VAL A 556 -26.32 -8.76 14.64
CA VAL A 556 -25.52 -8.64 13.41
C VAL A 556 -26.38 -9.03 12.21
N THR A 557 -26.25 -8.28 11.13
CA THR A 557 -27.00 -8.41 9.87
C THR A 557 -26.06 -8.21 8.66
N GLY A 558 -26.56 -8.41 7.43
CA GLY A 558 -25.77 -8.29 6.20
C GLY A 558 -25.31 -9.66 5.70
N ALA A 559 -24.01 -9.82 5.42
CA ALA A 559 -23.42 -11.10 5.03
C ALA A 559 -23.49 -12.19 6.13
N VAL A 560 -23.71 -11.78 7.39
CA VAL A 560 -23.89 -12.66 8.55
C VAL A 560 -25.14 -12.20 9.31
N GLU A 561 -26.04 -13.13 9.63
CA GLU A 561 -27.20 -12.86 10.49
C GLU A 561 -27.04 -13.61 11.81
N GLY A 562 -27.08 -12.89 12.95
CA GLY A 562 -26.93 -13.52 14.26
C GLY A 562 -27.12 -12.55 15.44
N THR A 563 -27.07 -13.09 16.66
CA THR A 563 -27.19 -12.30 17.90
C THR A 563 -26.21 -12.79 18.95
N ALA A 564 -25.56 -11.86 19.65
CA ALA A 564 -24.66 -12.14 20.76
C ALA A 564 -25.06 -11.36 22.02
N THR A 565 -24.65 -11.84 23.20
CA THR A 565 -24.73 -11.04 24.44
C THR A 565 -23.34 -10.60 24.81
N VAL A 566 -23.15 -9.30 25.08
CA VAL A 566 -21.86 -8.74 25.47
C VAL A 566 -21.46 -9.29 26.86
N ASN A 567 -20.22 -9.76 26.99
CA ASN A 567 -19.71 -10.32 28.24
C ASN A 567 -19.38 -9.22 29.29
N ALA A 568 -18.93 -9.63 30.49
CA ALA A 568 -18.64 -8.69 31.59
C ALA A 568 -17.42 -7.81 31.29
N GLU A 569 -16.58 -8.25 30.37
CA GLU A 569 -15.37 -7.61 29.88
C GLU A 569 -15.61 -6.71 28.65
N GLY A 570 -16.88 -6.55 28.21
CA GLY A 570 -17.27 -5.66 27.11
C GLY A 570 -17.18 -6.24 25.69
N ASN A 571 -17.02 -7.55 25.53
CA ASN A 571 -16.78 -8.21 24.22
C ASN A 571 -17.98 -9.07 23.78
N TRP A 572 -18.19 -9.20 22.47
CA TRP A 572 -19.20 -10.08 21.87
C TRP A 572 -18.64 -10.87 20.67
N THR A 573 -19.36 -11.91 20.25
CA THR A 573 -18.97 -12.81 19.16
C THR A 573 -20.19 -13.46 18.51
N VAL A 574 -20.27 -13.42 17.17
CA VAL A 574 -21.22 -14.17 16.35
C VAL A 574 -20.44 -15.13 15.46
N GLU A 575 -20.63 -16.44 15.63
CA GLU A 575 -20.00 -17.46 14.79
C GLU A 575 -20.50 -17.38 13.33
N THR A 576 -19.60 -17.56 12.37
CA THR A 576 -19.92 -17.58 10.93
C THR A 576 -19.00 -18.57 10.19
N ASN A 577 -19.12 -18.66 8.86
CA ASN A 577 -18.19 -19.41 8.00
C ASN A 577 -18.24 -18.79 6.60
N LEU A 578 -17.52 -17.69 6.41
CA LEU A 578 -17.38 -17.03 5.11
C LEU A 578 -16.20 -17.66 4.35
N GLY A 579 -16.36 -17.83 3.03
CA GLY A 579 -15.28 -18.27 2.14
C GLY A 579 -14.61 -17.07 1.51
N ALA A 580 -13.87 -17.26 0.40
CA ALA A 580 -13.33 -16.13 -0.35
C ALA A 580 -14.45 -15.29 -1.00
N GLY A 581 -14.32 -13.97 -0.94
CA GLY A 581 -15.28 -12.99 -1.47
C GLY A 581 -15.27 -11.66 -0.72
N GLU A 582 -15.95 -10.66 -1.28
CA GLU A 582 -16.25 -9.38 -0.64
C GLU A 582 -17.50 -9.52 0.24
N TYR A 583 -17.46 -8.95 1.45
CA TYR A 583 -18.56 -9.01 2.41
C TYR A 583 -18.76 -7.67 3.11
N SER A 584 -19.98 -7.46 3.61
CA SER A 584 -20.30 -6.37 4.54
C SER A 584 -21.29 -6.85 5.59
N VAL A 585 -21.06 -6.49 6.84
CA VAL A 585 -21.87 -6.84 8.02
C VAL A 585 -22.18 -5.58 8.82
N SER A 586 -23.34 -5.54 9.48
CA SER A 586 -23.75 -4.37 10.27
C SER A 586 -24.37 -4.79 11.60
N ALA A 587 -23.95 -4.15 12.69
CA ALA A 587 -24.19 -4.56 14.07
C ALA A 587 -24.84 -3.44 14.91
N THR A 588 -25.95 -3.77 15.58
CA THR A 588 -26.67 -2.90 16.54
C THR A 588 -26.68 -3.55 17.93
N GLN A 589 -26.79 -2.78 19.01
CA GLN A 589 -26.98 -3.33 20.37
C GLN A 589 -28.21 -2.76 21.08
N ALA A 590 -28.91 -3.61 21.83
CA ALA A 590 -30.11 -3.24 22.57
C ALA A 590 -29.88 -3.23 24.09
N VAL A 591 -30.26 -2.12 24.74
CA VAL A 591 -30.18 -1.87 26.19
C VAL A 591 -31.53 -1.37 26.69
N GLU A 592 -32.08 -2.03 27.72
CA GLU A 592 -33.39 -1.81 28.35
C GLU A 592 -34.64 -1.69 27.43
N GLY A 593 -34.48 -1.84 26.11
CA GLY A 593 -35.55 -1.77 25.10
C GLY A 593 -35.30 -0.73 24.01
N VAL A 594 -34.30 0.14 24.19
CA VAL A 594 -33.76 1.01 23.13
C VAL A 594 -32.69 0.24 22.36
N THR A 595 -32.55 0.54 21.06
CA THR A 595 -31.52 -0.04 20.18
C THR A 595 -30.61 1.08 19.70
N SER A 596 -29.30 0.82 19.66
CA SER A 596 -28.30 1.74 19.13
C SER A 596 -28.42 1.94 17.62
N ASN A 597 -27.67 2.91 17.10
CA ASN A 597 -27.33 2.97 15.68
C ASN A 597 -26.41 1.78 15.31
N ALA A 598 -26.16 1.60 14.01
CA ALA A 598 -25.54 0.38 13.48
C ALA A 598 -24.09 0.62 13.03
N THR A 599 -23.13 -0.06 13.64
CA THR A 599 -21.74 -0.08 13.16
C THR A 599 -21.64 -1.04 11.99
N THR A 600 -21.09 -0.60 10.87
CA THR A 600 -20.87 -1.45 9.69
C THR A 600 -19.39 -1.85 9.58
N SER A 601 -19.12 -2.99 8.94
CA SER A 601 -17.77 -3.42 8.58
C SER A 601 -17.82 -4.19 7.25
N SER A 602 -17.05 -3.72 6.28
CA SER A 602 -16.87 -4.28 4.96
C SER A 602 -15.44 -4.79 4.82
N PHE A 603 -15.27 -6.01 4.30
CA PHE A 603 -13.98 -6.69 4.26
C PHE A 603 -13.90 -7.69 3.11
N VAL A 604 -12.68 -7.95 2.66
CA VAL A 604 -12.37 -8.96 1.64
C VAL A 604 -11.84 -10.21 2.32
N VAL A 605 -12.29 -11.38 1.87
CA VAL A 605 -11.72 -12.66 2.27
C VAL A 605 -11.05 -13.31 1.06
N THR A 606 -9.80 -13.74 1.21
CA THR A 606 -9.04 -14.44 0.15
C THR A 606 -8.94 -15.94 0.42
N GLU A 607 -8.82 -16.74 -0.64
CA GLU A 607 -8.53 -18.17 -0.52
C GLU A 607 -7.03 -18.33 -0.24
N PRO A 608 -6.61 -19.13 0.77
CA PRO A 608 -5.23 -19.15 1.22
C PRO A 608 -4.29 -19.77 0.17
N GLU A 609 -3.05 -19.31 0.09
CA GLU A 609 -2.16 -19.74 -0.99
C GLU A 609 -1.81 -21.22 -0.88
N VAL A 610 -2.21 -22.01 -1.88
CA VAL A 610 -1.89 -23.44 -1.95
C VAL A 610 -0.50 -23.62 -2.58
N PRO A 611 0.50 -24.10 -1.84
CA PRO A 611 1.85 -24.23 -2.35
C PRO A 611 1.90 -25.19 -3.56
N ALA A 612 2.74 -24.85 -4.54
CA ALA A 612 2.97 -25.68 -5.72
C ALA A 612 3.39 -27.12 -5.33
N ALA A 613 3.10 -28.11 -6.19
CA ALA A 613 3.52 -29.49 -5.96
C ALA A 613 5.07 -29.63 -5.97
N PRO A 614 5.68 -30.42 -5.07
CA PRO A 614 7.10 -30.70 -5.14
C PRO A 614 7.40 -31.55 -6.38
N THR A 615 8.54 -31.34 -7.05
CA THR A 615 8.94 -32.19 -8.18
C THR A 615 9.58 -33.49 -7.67
N ILE A 616 9.52 -34.56 -8.47
CA ILE A 616 10.27 -35.80 -8.26
C ILE A 616 11.28 -35.90 -9.41
N THR A 617 12.58 -35.98 -9.11
CA THR A 617 13.65 -35.87 -10.13
C THR A 617 14.54 -37.10 -10.22
N SER A 618 14.65 -37.91 -9.16
CA SER A 618 15.48 -39.13 -9.18
C SER A 618 14.82 -40.35 -9.84
N ILE A 619 13.52 -40.27 -10.13
CA ILE A 619 12.72 -41.33 -10.77
C ILE A 619 11.84 -40.67 -11.84
N THR A 620 11.84 -41.24 -13.04
CA THR A 620 10.97 -40.84 -14.15
C THR A 620 9.73 -41.72 -14.24
N ASP A 621 8.63 -41.19 -14.75
CA ASP A 621 7.41 -41.98 -14.94
C ASP A 621 7.61 -43.10 -15.98
N GLY A 622 7.04 -44.27 -15.70
CA GLY A 622 7.24 -45.50 -16.47
C GLY A 622 8.60 -46.17 -16.30
N GLN A 623 9.48 -45.70 -15.40
CA GLN A 623 10.84 -46.21 -15.25
C GLN A 623 10.88 -47.69 -14.83
N ALA A 624 11.74 -48.47 -15.49
CA ALA A 624 11.91 -49.90 -15.25
C ALA A 624 13.30 -50.21 -14.67
N PHE A 625 13.35 -50.57 -13.39
CA PHE A 625 14.56 -50.95 -12.68
C PHE A 625 14.87 -52.45 -12.87
N PRO A 626 16.14 -52.85 -13.11
CA PRO A 626 16.55 -54.25 -13.16
C PRO A 626 16.28 -55.02 -11.87
N ALA A 627 16.26 -56.35 -11.96
CA ALA A 627 16.03 -57.20 -10.80
C ALA A 627 17.11 -57.00 -9.72
N GLY A 628 16.67 -56.77 -8.48
CA GLY A 628 17.55 -56.46 -7.35
C GLY A 628 18.14 -55.04 -7.36
N GLN A 629 17.67 -54.14 -8.25
CA GLN A 629 18.13 -52.74 -8.36
C GLN A 629 16.99 -51.73 -8.18
N GLY A 630 15.98 -52.04 -7.37
CA GLY A 630 14.97 -51.07 -6.98
C GLY A 630 15.58 -49.90 -6.20
N PRO A 631 15.00 -48.68 -6.28
CA PRO A 631 15.53 -47.52 -5.59
C PRO A 631 15.46 -47.71 -4.07
N SER A 632 16.48 -47.22 -3.35
CA SER A 632 16.51 -47.18 -1.88
C SER A 632 16.20 -45.78 -1.33
N ASN A 633 16.15 -44.76 -2.17
CA ASN A 633 15.75 -43.41 -1.86
C ASN A 633 15.05 -42.77 -3.07
N VAL A 634 14.47 -41.60 -2.85
CA VAL A 634 13.94 -40.72 -3.89
C VAL A 634 14.29 -39.27 -3.55
N SER A 635 14.58 -38.45 -4.56
CA SER A 635 14.84 -37.02 -4.41
C SER A 635 14.11 -36.19 -5.45
N GLY A 636 14.02 -34.89 -5.16
CA GLY A 636 13.20 -33.94 -5.90
C GLY A 636 13.48 -32.49 -5.49
N THR A 637 12.68 -31.56 -6.01
CA THR A 637 12.68 -30.15 -5.57
C THR A 637 11.39 -29.77 -4.89
N GLY A 638 11.42 -28.70 -4.09
CA GLY A 638 10.29 -28.16 -3.36
C GLY A 638 10.59 -26.76 -2.84
N ILE A 639 9.66 -26.19 -2.08
CA ILE A 639 9.83 -24.89 -1.41
C ILE A 639 10.80 -25.08 -0.23
N PRO A 640 11.88 -24.29 -0.10
CA PRO A 640 12.82 -24.39 1.03
C PRO A 640 12.13 -24.40 2.39
N GLY A 641 12.58 -25.25 3.31
CA GLY A 641 11.99 -25.41 4.64
C GLY A 641 10.66 -26.19 4.70
N ALA A 642 9.99 -26.41 3.56
CA ALA A 642 8.75 -27.20 3.51
C ALA A 642 8.97 -28.65 3.98
N THR A 643 7.93 -29.30 4.50
CA THR A 643 7.97 -30.73 4.81
C THR A 643 7.36 -31.54 3.68
N VAL A 644 8.19 -32.25 2.91
CA VAL A 644 7.75 -33.18 1.87
C VAL A 644 7.35 -34.52 2.48
N THR A 645 6.15 -34.99 2.15
CA THR A 645 5.66 -36.34 2.45
C THR A 645 5.63 -37.18 1.19
N VAL A 646 6.39 -38.28 1.17
CA VAL A 646 6.39 -39.27 0.10
C VAL A 646 5.66 -40.52 0.56
N THR A 647 4.67 -40.96 -0.23
CA THR A 647 4.05 -42.29 -0.08
C THR A 647 4.45 -43.18 -1.24
N VAL A 648 4.94 -44.39 -0.96
CA VAL A 648 5.25 -45.42 -1.97
C VAL A 648 4.94 -46.81 -1.42
N GLY A 649 4.30 -47.66 -2.23
CA GLY A 649 3.97 -49.05 -1.84
C GLY A 649 3.08 -49.18 -0.59
N GLY A 650 2.33 -48.13 -0.23
CA GLY A 650 1.50 -48.06 0.97
C GLY A 650 2.23 -47.59 2.24
N GLN A 651 3.52 -47.24 2.16
CA GLN A 651 4.30 -46.68 3.25
C GLN A 651 4.56 -45.18 3.02
N SER A 652 4.40 -44.36 4.05
CA SER A 652 4.73 -42.93 4.01
C SER A 652 6.04 -42.63 4.75
N TYR A 653 6.77 -41.65 4.22
CA TYR A 653 8.08 -41.17 4.64
C TYR A 653 8.10 -39.64 4.51
N THR A 654 8.95 -38.95 5.29
CA THR A 654 9.02 -37.48 5.29
C THR A 654 10.45 -36.97 5.22
N ALA A 655 10.66 -35.84 4.54
CA ALA A 655 11.90 -35.07 4.57
C ALA A 655 11.62 -33.57 4.52
N THR A 656 12.44 -32.76 5.17
CA THR A 656 12.42 -31.30 5.00
C THR A 656 13.17 -30.94 3.71
N VAL A 657 12.66 -29.97 2.94
CA VAL A 657 13.37 -29.37 1.81
C VAL A 657 14.50 -28.49 2.35
N GLY A 658 15.73 -28.69 1.88
CA GLY A 658 16.86 -27.85 2.23
C GLY A 658 16.74 -26.43 1.67
N GLU A 659 17.57 -25.52 2.18
CA GLU A 659 17.70 -24.13 1.71
C GLU A 659 17.95 -24.04 0.19
N ASN A 660 18.57 -25.07 -0.40
CA ASN A 660 18.82 -25.19 -1.84
C ASN A 660 17.60 -25.68 -2.65
N GLY A 661 16.39 -25.70 -2.10
CA GLY A 661 15.17 -26.16 -2.75
C GLY A 661 15.12 -27.66 -3.05
N THR A 662 16.07 -28.47 -2.56
CA THR A 662 16.10 -29.94 -2.78
C THR A 662 15.70 -30.73 -1.56
N TRP A 663 15.06 -31.87 -1.77
CA TRP A 663 14.71 -32.83 -0.71
C TRP A 663 15.14 -34.25 -1.10
N THR A 664 15.35 -35.11 -0.11
CA THR A 664 15.66 -36.53 -0.32
C THR A 664 15.08 -37.38 0.80
N VAL A 665 14.35 -38.42 0.42
CA VAL A 665 13.73 -39.41 1.31
C VAL A 665 14.45 -40.75 1.15
N ASP A 666 15.00 -41.29 2.24
CA ASP A 666 15.58 -42.63 2.27
C ASP A 666 14.54 -43.66 2.75
N PHE A 667 14.36 -44.74 1.99
CA PHE A 667 13.42 -45.82 2.31
C PHE A 667 13.99 -46.85 3.29
N GLY A 668 15.30 -46.76 3.62
CA GLY A 668 16.05 -47.66 4.49
C GLY A 668 16.48 -48.98 3.86
N ALA A 669 15.81 -49.40 2.78
CA ALA A 669 16.14 -50.55 1.97
C ALA A 669 15.69 -50.34 0.51
N ALA A 670 16.39 -50.97 -0.43
CA ALA A 670 15.98 -51.01 -1.84
C ALA A 670 14.62 -51.69 -2.01
N LEU A 671 13.72 -51.06 -2.78
CA LEU A 671 12.39 -51.62 -3.06
C LEU A 671 12.49 -52.97 -3.80
N ALA A 672 11.56 -53.88 -3.46
CA ALA A 672 11.53 -55.24 -3.97
C ALA A 672 10.97 -55.31 -5.41
N ALA A 673 10.97 -56.49 -6.01
CA ALA A 673 10.34 -56.69 -7.32
C ALA A 673 8.81 -56.46 -7.24
N GLY A 674 8.28 -55.57 -8.08
CA GLY A 674 6.89 -55.13 -8.06
C GLY A 674 6.66 -53.87 -8.91
N SER A 675 5.41 -53.45 -9.02
CA SER A 675 5.02 -52.14 -9.55
C SER A 675 4.68 -51.22 -8.38
N TYR A 676 5.08 -49.96 -8.47
CA TYR A 676 4.95 -48.95 -7.44
C TYR A 676 4.42 -47.66 -8.04
N ASP A 677 3.33 -47.17 -7.46
CA ASP A 677 2.94 -45.77 -7.59
C ASP A 677 3.55 -45.01 -6.39
N LEU A 678 4.17 -43.87 -6.67
CA LEU A 678 4.79 -42.98 -5.69
C LEU A 678 4.17 -41.60 -5.82
N SER A 679 3.76 -41.03 -4.68
CA SER A 679 3.21 -39.67 -4.59
C SER A 679 4.00 -38.81 -3.61
N ALA A 680 4.28 -37.56 -3.97
CA ALA A 680 4.92 -36.58 -3.10
C ALA A 680 4.05 -35.31 -2.96
N THR A 681 3.72 -34.91 -1.73
CA THR A 681 3.17 -33.59 -1.39
C THR A 681 4.19 -32.82 -0.56
N GLN A 682 4.07 -31.49 -0.49
CA GLN A 682 4.84 -30.65 0.43
C GLN A 682 3.91 -29.79 1.28
N ASN A 683 4.26 -29.59 2.54
CA ASN A 683 3.53 -28.76 3.47
C ASN A 683 4.32 -27.48 3.80
N VAL A 684 3.68 -26.32 3.63
CA VAL A 684 4.19 -24.99 3.98
C VAL A 684 3.15 -24.30 4.87
N GLY A 685 3.55 -23.75 6.02
CA GLY A 685 2.64 -23.07 6.96
C GLY A 685 1.53 -23.94 7.58
N GLY A 686 1.43 -25.22 7.24
CA GLY A 686 0.29 -26.09 7.54
C GLY A 686 -0.55 -26.47 6.31
N VAL A 687 -0.40 -25.75 5.18
CA VAL A 687 -1.11 -26.02 3.92
C VAL A 687 -0.38 -27.08 3.10
N ASP A 688 -1.11 -28.11 2.65
CA ASP A 688 -0.58 -29.18 1.79
C ASP A 688 -0.72 -28.83 0.30
N SER A 689 0.35 -29.06 -0.46
CA SER A 689 0.34 -28.95 -1.92
C SER A 689 -0.50 -30.03 -2.61
N ALA A 690 -0.81 -29.81 -3.89
CA ALA A 690 -1.13 -30.90 -4.80
C ALA A 690 -0.01 -31.96 -4.84
N ALA A 691 -0.34 -33.21 -5.14
CA ALA A 691 0.63 -34.31 -5.18
C ALA A 691 1.25 -34.48 -6.57
N ALA A 692 2.58 -34.44 -6.65
CA ALA A 692 3.29 -34.99 -7.80
C ALA A 692 3.30 -36.52 -7.72
N THR A 693 3.20 -37.21 -8.87
CA THR A 693 3.13 -38.68 -8.93
C THR A 693 4.02 -39.25 -10.03
N VAL A 694 4.61 -40.42 -9.76
CA VAL A 694 5.31 -41.26 -10.75
C VAL A 694 5.01 -42.73 -10.52
N SER A 695 4.76 -43.48 -11.59
CA SER A 695 4.60 -44.93 -11.56
C SER A 695 5.86 -45.61 -12.11
N PHE A 696 6.42 -46.57 -11.38
CA PHE A 696 7.62 -47.29 -11.81
C PHE A 696 7.54 -48.80 -11.48
N ALA A 697 8.45 -49.59 -12.06
CA ALA A 697 8.50 -51.03 -11.85
C ALA A 697 9.92 -51.52 -11.56
N VAL A 698 10.04 -52.47 -10.63
CA VAL A 698 11.27 -53.21 -10.34
C VAL A 698 11.07 -54.65 -10.83
N ALA A 699 11.91 -55.10 -11.76
CA ALA A 699 11.74 -56.41 -12.37
C ALA A 699 11.95 -57.57 -11.38
N SER A 700 11.18 -58.64 -11.52
CA SER A 700 11.45 -59.91 -10.85
C SER A 700 12.67 -60.60 -11.45
N ASP A 701 13.52 -61.22 -10.62
CA ASP A 701 14.70 -61.99 -11.10
C ASP A 701 14.26 -63.27 -11.84
N ASN A 702 14.07 -63.12 -13.15
CA ASN A 702 13.60 -64.19 -14.02
C ASN A 702 14.79 -65.00 -14.56
N GLY A 703 15.46 -65.72 -13.65
CA GLY A 703 16.69 -66.47 -13.90
C GLY A 703 16.65 -67.34 -15.16
N GLY A 704 17.44 -66.96 -16.17
CA GLY A 704 17.30 -67.46 -17.55
C GLY A 704 17.48 -68.97 -17.73
N GLY A 705 16.45 -69.63 -18.29
CA GLY A 705 16.30 -71.09 -18.29
C GLY A 705 16.02 -71.78 -19.63
N GLY A 706 16.58 -71.29 -20.76
CA GLY A 706 16.90 -72.11 -21.95
C GLY A 706 15.79 -72.85 -22.74
N ASN A 707 15.36 -72.24 -23.85
CA ASN A 707 15.12 -72.86 -25.18
C ASN A 707 14.31 -74.18 -25.30
N GLY A 708 13.09 -74.07 -25.86
CA GLY A 708 12.36 -75.19 -26.49
C GLY A 708 11.02 -74.73 -27.09
N GLY A 709 10.90 -74.72 -28.42
CA GLY A 709 9.69 -74.26 -29.13
C GLY A 709 8.71 -75.38 -29.51
N GLY A 710 7.49 -75.00 -29.90
CA GLY A 710 6.46 -75.92 -30.40
C GLY A 710 5.18 -75.19 -30.83
N ASP A 711 4.70 -75.50 -32.03
CA ASP A 711 3.61 -74.85 -32.78
C ASP A 711 2.21 -74.94 -32.10
N GLY A 712 1.26 -74.08 -32.51
CA GLY A 712 -0.17 -74.27 -32.18
C GLY A 712 -1.11 -73.10 -32.53
N ASP A 713 -1.82 -73.20 -33.66
CA ASP A 713 -2.89 -72.25 -34.06
C ASP A 713 -4.16 -72.36 -33.17
N GLY A 714 -4.97 -71.30 -33.10
CA GLY A 714 -6.34 -71.38 -32.58
C GLY A 714 -7.05 -70.02 -32.43
N ASN A 715 -8.20 -69.82 -33.08
CA ASN A 715 -8.97 -68.57 -33.06
C ASN A 715 -10.46 -68.82 -32.71
N GLY A 716 -11.10 -67.85 -32.05
CA GLY A 716 -12.54 -67.83 -31.71
C GLY A 716 -12.96 -68.71 -30.52
N GLU A 717 -14.19 -68.63 -30.00
CA GLU A 717 -15.26 -67.61 -30.10
C GLU A 717 -16.39 -67.95 -29.10
N GLY A 718 -16.98 -66.96 -28.39
CA GLY A 718 -18.18 -67.12 -27.54
C GLY A 718 -18.03 -67.95 -26.25
N GLY A 719 -19.02 -67.98 -25.33
CA GLY A 719 -20.22 -67.13 -25.26
C GLY A 719 -21.31 -67.58 -24.25
N ASN A 720 -21.63 -66.69 -23.29
CA ASN A 720 -22.92 -66.54 -22.57
C ASN A 720 -23.49 -67.66 -21.63
N GLY A 721 -23.70 -67.28 -20.36
CA GLY A 721 -24.79 -67.76 -19.47
C GLY A 721 -24.50 -69.00 -18.58
N GLY A 722 -24.98 -69.08 -17.32
CA GLY A 722 -25.63 -68.07 -16.47
C GLY A 722 -26.57 -68.65 -15.40
N GLY A 723 -26.34 -68.34 -14.11
CA GLY A 723 -27.21 -68.65 -12.95
C GLY A 723 -27.19 -70.10 -12.43
N ASP A 724 -27.63 -70.46 -11.22
CA ASP A 724 -28.04 -69.78 -9.96
C ASP A 724 -28.03 -70.88 -8.86
N ASP A 725 -27.78 -70.75 -7.54
CA ASP A 725 -27.25 -69.73 -6.60
C ASP A 725 -26.55 -70.59 -5.47
N LEU A 726 -26.20 -70.30 -4.19
CA LEU A 726 -26.33 -69.29 -3.11
C LEU A 726 -25.11 -69.56 -2.15
N ALA A 727 -24.67 -68.76 -1.16
CA ALA A 727 -25.15 -67.52 -0.53
C ALA A 727 -23.99 -66.75 0.17
N ASN A 728 -24.17 -65.42 0.34
CA ASN A 728 -23.72 -64.56 1.46
C ASN A 728 -22.20 -64.45 1.77
N THR A 729 -21.56 -63.29 1.97
CA THR A 729 -21.98 -61.90 2.29
C THR A 729 -21.42 -60.91 1.24
N GLY A 730 -22.05 -59.82 0.78
CA GLY A 730 -22.92 -58.81 1.43
C GLY A 730 -22.14 -57.48 1.52
N GLY A 731 -22.53 -56.30 1.00
CA GLY A 731 -23.84 -55.77 0.56
C GLY A 731 -24.44 -54.86 1.66
N LEU A 732 -25.07 -53.69 1.45
CA LEU A 732 -25.61 -52.92 0.31
C LEU A 732 -25.74 -51.43 0.81
N SER A 733 -25.42 -50.33 0.11
CA SER A 733 -26.06 -49.64 -1.04
C SER A 733 -27.36 -48.84 -0.76
N LEU A 734 -27.62 -47.79 -1.57
CA LEU A 734 -28.83 -46.93 -1.71
C LEU A 734 -28.90 -45.70 -0.77
N LEU A 735 -29.29 -44.45 -1.15
CA LEU A 735 -30.18 -43.87 -2.20
C LEU A 735 -31.69 -44.11 -1.99
N PRO A 736 -32.67 -43.35 -2.59
CA PRO A 736 -32.54 -42.39 -3.71
C PRO A 736 -33.45 -41.10 -3.69
N LEU A 737 -33.35 -40.30 -4.77
CA LEU A 737 -34.30 -39.26 -5.31
C LEU A 737 -34.50 -37.93 -4.52
N GLY A 738 -34.46 -36.74 -5.15
CA GLY A 738 -34.07 -36.36 -6.53
C GLY A 738 -34.62 -34.99 -7.01
N ILE A 739 -34.44 -34.69 -8.32
CA ILE A 739 -35.03 -33.61 -9.20
C ILE A 739 -34.13 -32.35 -9.49
N THR A 740 -34.16 -31.88 -10.76
CA THR A 740 -33.58 -30.64 -11.40
C THR A 740 -32.05 -30.42 -11.32
N ALA A 741 -31.22 -30.20 -12.36
CA ALA A 741 -31.27 -30.14 -13.85
C ALA A 741 -31.32 -28.77 -14.59
N ALA A 742 -30.17 -28.32 -15.15
CA ALA A 742 -30.03 -27.55 -16.42
C ALA A 742 -28.55 -27.32 -16.86
N ALA A 743 -28.26 -27.36 -18.18
CA ALA A 743 -27.09 -26.79 -18.91
C ALA A 743 -25.63 -27.25 -18.54
N MET A 744 -24.60 -27.19 -19.41
CA MET A 744 -24.49 -26.99 -20.87
C MET A 744 -23.29 -27.80 -21.47
N LEU A 745 -23.01 -27.70 -22.78
CA LEU A 745 -22.03 -28.56 -23.49
C LEU A 745 -21.43 -27.89 -24.75
N LEU A 746 -20.14 -28.15 -25.05
CA LEU A 746 -19.36 -27.71 -26.25
C LEU A 746 -19.05 -26.18 -26.29
N VAL A 747 -18.09 -25.64 -27.06
CA VAL A 747 -17.17 -26.14 -28.11
C VAL A 747 -15.77 -25.52 -27.86
N GLY A 748 -14.67 -26.15 -28.32
CA GLY A 748 -13.33 -25.54 -28.25
C GLY A 748 -12.88 -24.80 -29.54
N GLY A 749 -12.01 -23.79 -29.37
CA GLY A 749 -11.10 -23.28 -30.40
C GLY A 749 -11.49 -21.99 -31.11
N ALA A 750 -10.87 -20.87 -30.70
CA ALA A 750 -10.64 -19.69 -31.55
C ALA A 750 -9.42 -18.90 -31.05
N VAL A 751 -8.45 -18.65 -31.94
CA VAL A 751 -7.35 -17.70 -31.77
C VAL A 751 -7.58 -16.55 -32.77
N THR A 752 -6.93 -15.40 -32.55
CA THR A 752 -6.79 -14.21 -33.42
C THR A 752 -7.96 -13.22 -33.58
N VAL A 753 -7.63 -11.96 -33.22
CA VAL A 753 -8.08 -10.68 -33.81
C VAL A 753 -9.51 -10.19 -33.54
N LEU A 754 -9.60 -9.11 -32.75
CA LEU A 754 -10.15 -7.84 -33.27
C LEU A 754 -9.56 -6.64 -32.52
N ALA A 755 -9.20 -5.59 -33.26
CA ALA A 755 -8.67 -4.34 -32.73
C ALA A 755 -9.62 -3.16 -33.01
N ALA A 756 -9.55 -2.13 -32.17
CA ALA A 756 -10.07 -0.78 -32.34
C ALA A 756 -11.58 -0.58 -32.58
N ARG A 757 -12.22 0.24 -31.72
CA ARG A 757 -12.79 1.56 -32.09
C ARG A 757 -13.60 2.21 -30.97
N ARG A 758 -13.16 3.38 -30.50
CA ARG A 758 -14.03 4.56 -30.29
C ARG A 758 -13.28 5.87 -30.58
N GLN A 759 -13.34 6.31 -31.84
CA GLN A 759 -13.26 7.74 -32.18
C GLN A 759 -14.28 8.05 -33.29
N LYS A 760 -15.34 8.77 -32.91
CA LYS A 760 -15.85 9.97 -33.61
C LYS A 760 -17.16 10.45 -32.97
N ALA A 761 -17.09 11.62 -32.34
CA ALA A 761 -18.23 12.49 -32.08
C ALA A 761 -17.79 13.94 -32.38
N ALA A 762 -17.64 14.25 -33.67
CA ALA A 762 -17.28 15.57 -34.16
C ALA A 762 -17.82 15.75 -35.60
N GLU A 763 -18.31 16.96 -35.90
CA GLU A 763 -19.05 17.39 -37.10
C GLU A 763 -20.55 17.04 -37.16
N LEU A 764 -21.37 17.72 -36.35
CA LEU A 764 -22.46 18.57 -36.86
C LEU A 764 -22.87 19.66 -35.85
#